data_AF-A0A1Z5IIM5-F1
#
_entry.id   AF-A0A1Z5IIM5-F1
#
_cell.length_a   1.000
_cell.length_b   1.000
_cell.length_c   1.000
_cell.angle_alpha   90.00
_cell.angle_beta   90.00
_cell.angle_gamma   90.00
#
_symmetry.space_group_name_H-M   'P 1'
#
loop_
_entity.id
_entity.type
_entity.pdbx_description
1 polymer ?
#
loop_
_entity_poly.entity_id
_entity_poly.type
_entity_poly.pdbx_seq_one_letter_code
_entity_poly.pdbx_strand_id
1 'polypeptide(L)'
;MANKKLTNADIQKKLDIMQKGQYELQSTYEAWDKKVSIICRDCGHEYFRVAGDFFKGKLIGNNCKHGRGKRVTYTTEDVQRKIDDAQDVQYEVIDHFTSTKIKITIRCRKCGFEYNTFANEFWQKRRIGKDCKHYHRLTIEEVQNRVDKMQNSQYKVSGFHGAAKNCKFTCRICGFSYNDQLGQFTNSGRVGKNCRHLNKHLNTTEVQKRIDEVQENQYELLDNYNGMIKKNKFKCRICGFEYYRRCVDMINKRIGKNCEHHKYNLIYVNSEQVQRALDTYQDGKYELIDEYDPEAGRKHKYKVLCRDCGFIYRSPLDTFLSKPLVGVNCEHKNRNNNTQELQSRIDKTQEKQYELIGPYKGSMVNHIFRCRKCGFEYFTISGPFLSHRIGENCKHKKAKYSQEEVQQLLDIKQEKQFEILTKYEGLRKKVWIRCRNCNLKYETTLAPYLRLRIGVNCQHHIKLTKARAIQRVTKISNGQIEMVGEFRGTSKATQFLCKICNRKWEANPADIFDGHGCPSCYGSRGEKVIKAYLKKEKYIYEEQYKIDECKDKDYLPFDFAVFNDDGSLRCLIEYQGIQHFQPIKFFGGEQNFLGLKHRDKIKKNFCKVHNISLIEIAYPQVQTYFQIRKRVKSVLDVSLKNEMI
;
A
#
# COMPACT_ATOMS: atom_id res chain seq x y z
N MET A 1 59.92 -78.21 -33.56
CA MET A 1 58.80 -77.45 -34.14
C MET A 1 59.35 -76.16 -34.70
N ALA A 2 59.08 -75.87 -35.98
CA ALA A 2 59.75 -74.84 -36.76
C ALA A 2 59.91 -73.51 -36.00
N ASN A 3 61.15 -73.04 -35.83
CA ASN A 3 61.49 -71.75 -35.24
C ASN A 3 60.83 -70.66 -36.09
N LYS A 4 59.64 -70.22 -35.70
CA LYS A 4 58.95 -69.10 -36.34
C LYS A 4 59.91 -67.91 -36.25
N LYS A 5 60.44 -67.47 -37.40
CA LYS A 5 61.27 -66.25 -37.46
C LYS A 5 60.42 -65.12 -36.90
N LEU A 6 60.82 -64.60 -35.75
CA LEU A 6 60.16 -63.48 -35.08
C LEU A 6 60.19 -62.27 -36.02
N THR A 7 59.05 -61.58 -36.14
CA THR A 7 58.96 -60.30 -36.87
C THR A 7 59.16 -59.12 -35.93
N ASN A 8 59.40 -57.91 -36.48
CA ASN A 8 59.42 -56.68 -35.68
C ASN A 8 58.16 -56.51 -34.81
N ALA A 9 57.00 -56.85 -35.36
CA ALA A 9 55.72 -56.75 -34.65
C ALA A 9 55.64 -57.72 -33.47
N ASP A 10 56.24 -58.91 -33.59
CA ASP A 10 56.30 -59.88 -32.50
C ASP A 10 57.22 -59.39 -31.36
N ILE A 11 58.31 -58.71 -31.71
CA ILE A 11 59.22 -58.09 -30.74
C ILE A 11 58.56 -56.89 -30.05
N GLN A 12 57.86 -56.04 -30.81
CA GLN A 12 57.14 -54.90 -30.25
C GLN A 12 56.06 -55.36 -29.27
N LYS A 13 55.23 -56.35 -29.62
CA LYS A 13 54.21 -56.91 -28.72
C LYS A 13 54.83 -57.46 -27.42
N LYS A 14 56.00 -58.11 -27.50
CA LYS A 14 56.72 -58.61 -26.32
C LYS A 14 57.25 -57.46 -25.45
N LEU A 15 57.78 -56.40 -26.04
CA LEU A 15 58.20 -55.20 -25.32
C LEU A 15 57.00 -54.53 -24.62
N ASP A 16 55.86 -54.46 -25.29
CA ASP A 16 54.64 -53.87 -24.73
C ASP A 16 54.15 -54.65 -23.51
N ILE A 17 54.18 -55.98 -23.57
CA ILE A 17 53.77 -56.84 -22.45
C ILE A 17 54.74 -56.74 -21.27
N MET A 18 56.06 -56.82 -21.52
CA MET A 18 57.04 -56.91 -20.44
C MET A 18 57.40 -55.55 -19.81
N GLN A 19 57.34 -54.46 -20.58
CA GLN A 19 57.68 -53.10 -20.15
C GLN A 19 56.47 -52.15 -20.24
N LYS A 20 55.25 -52.69 -20.22
CA LYS A 20 53.98 -51.93 -20.22
C LYS A 20 53.90 -50.86 -21.32
N GLY A 21 54.42 -51.15 -22.51
CA GLY A 21 54.38 -50.23 -23.65
C GLY A 21 55.35 -49.05 -23.59
N GLN A 22 56.27 -48.99 -22.62
CA GLN A 22 57.19 -47.86 -22.44
C GLN A 22 58.26 -47.69 -23.55
N TYR A 23 58.45 -48.68 -24.42
CA TYR A 23 59.51 -48.66 -25.44
C TYR A 23 58.99 -49.10 -26.82
N GLU A 24 59.55 -48.51 -27.87
CA GLU A 24 59.17 -48.74 -29.27
C GLU A 24 60.38 -49.11 -30.14
N LEU A 25 60.25 -50.17 -30.92
CA LEU A 25 61.28 -50.69 -31.82
C LEU A 25 61.40 -49.82 -33.07
N GLN A 26 62.60 -49.29 -33.31
CA GLN A 26 62.88 -48.39 -34.43
C GLN A 26 63.61 -49.09 -35.57
N SER A 27 64.46 -50.08 -35.28
CA SER A 27 65.21 -50.80 -36.31
C SER A 27 64.55 -52.12 -36.69
N THR A 28 64.84 -52.59 -37.91
CA THR A 28 64.47 -53.94 -38.34
C THR A 28 65.23 -55.02 -37.57
N TYR A 29 64.51 -56.05 -37.15
CA TYR A 29 65.05 -57.24 -36.53
C TYR A 29 65.51 -58.22 -37.59
N GLU A 30 66.76 -58.66 -37.43
CA GLU A 30 67.39 -59.61 -38.34
C GLU A 30 67.54 -61.00 -37.68
N ALA A 31 68.08 -61.06 -36.47
CA ALA A 31 68.36 -62.30 -35.75
C ALA A 31 68.46 -62.10 -34.22
N TRP A 32 68.31 -63.21 -33.48
CA TRP A 32 68.14 -63.23 -32.03
C TRP A 32 69.35 -62.67 -31.25
N ASP A 33 70.56 -62.88 -31.77
CA ASP A 33 71.83 -62.44 -31.18
C ASP A 33 72.29 -61.07 -31.70
N LYS A 34 71.55 -60.45 -32.63
CA LYS A 34 71.85 -59.13 -33.18
C LYS A 34 71.18 -58.02 -32.35
N LYS A 35 71.83 -56.86 -32.35
CA LYS A 35 71.34 -55.67 -31.66
C LYS A 35 70.25 -54.99 -32.49
N VAL A 36 69.17 -54.61 -31.81
CA VAL A 36 68.11 -53.76 -32.35
C VAL A 36 68.03 -52.45 -31.57
N SER A 37 67.57 -51.42 -32.25
CA SER A 37 67.36 -50.09 -31.68
C SER A 37 65.93 -49.93 -31.16
N ILE A 38 65.80 -49.52 -29.90
CA ILE A 38 64.52 -49.23 -29.25
C ILE A 38 64.54 -47.84 -28.63
N ILE A 39 63.46 -47.08 -28.75
CA ILE A 39 63.31 -45.75 -28.17
C ILE A 39 62.35 -45.79 -26.99
N CYS A 40 62.67 -45.08 -25.91
CA CYS A 40 61.75 -44.95 -24.78
C CYS A 40 60.68 -43.90 -25.09
N ARG A 41 59.39 -44.28 -25.03
CA ARG A 41 58.27 -43.34 -25.26
C ARG A 41 58.26 -42.19 -24.25
N ASP A 42 58.72 -42.42 -23.01
CA ASP A 42 58.68 -41.43 -21.94
C ASP A 42 59.79 -40.36 -22.03
N CYS A 43 60.95 -40.68 -22.64
CA CYS A 43 62.09 -39.75 -22.67
C CYS A 43 62.74 -39.55 -24.04
N GLY A 44 62.29 -40.27 -25.07
CA GLY A 44 62.82 -40.18 -26.44
C GLY A 44 64.25 -40.69 -26.61
N HIS A 45 64.86 -41.33 -25.60
CA HIS A 45 66.22 -41.84 -25.71
C HIS A 45 66.26 -43.20 -26.42
N GLU A 46 67.20 -43.34 -27.36
CA GLU A 46 67.42 -44.53 -28.17
C GLU A 46 68.46 -45.47 -27.54
N TYR A 47 68.13 -46.76 -27.46
CA TYR A 47 68.96 -47.81 -26.87
C TYR A 47 69.19 -48.95 -27.85
N PHE A 48 70.44 -49.43 -27.90
CA PHE A 48 70.82 -50.60 -28.71
C PHE A 48 70.99 -51.84 -27.82
N ARG A 49 70.19 -52.88 -28.06
CA ARG A 49 70.17 -54.11 -27.25
C ARG A 49 69.99 -55.36 -28.10
N VAL A 50 70.60 -56.47 -27.66
CA VAL A 50 70.48 -57.76 -28.34
C VAL A 50 69.05 -58.27 -28.20
N ALA A 51 68.42 -58.64 -29.30
CA ALA A 51 67.01 -59.02 -29.32
C ALA A 51 66.68 -60.19 -28.36
N GLY A 52 67.60 -61.14 -28.22
CA GLY A 52 67.46 -62.30 -27.35
C GLY A 52 67.42 -61.98 -25.85
N ASP A 53 67.97 -60.84 -25.43
CA ASP A 53 67.96 -60.44 -24.01
C ASP A 53 66.55 -60.10 -23.51
N PHE A 54 65.68 -59.60 -24.40
CA PHE A 54 64.29 -59.32 -24.08
C PHE A 54 63.53 -60.58 -23.68
N PHE A 55 63.80 -61.69 -24.37
CA PHE A 55 63.15 -62.98 -24.10
C PHE A 55 63.74 -63.72 -22.92
N LYS A 56 65.01 -63.45 -22.57
CA LYS A 56 65.66 -63.96 -21.37
C LYS A 56 65.33 -63.14 -20.11
N GLY A 57 64.47 -62.12 -20.22
CA GLY A 57 64.07 -61.26 -19.10
C GLY A 57 65.17 -60.32 -18.60
N LYS A 58 66.31 -60.22 -19.30
CA LYS A 58 67.37 -59.26 -19.01
C LYS A 58 67.02 -57.91 -19.63
N LEU A 59 66.06 -57.23 -19.02
CA LEU A 59 65.53 -55.97 -19.53
C LEU A 59 66.30 -54.76 -18.98
N ILE A 60 66.19 -53.62 -19.67
CA ILE A 60 66.45 -52.32 -19.06
C ILE A 60 65.50 -52.26 -17.84
N GLY A 61 66.03 -52.25 -16.61
CA GLY A 61 65.20 -52.39 -15.40
C GLY A 61 63.97 -51.49 -15.41
N ASN A 62 62.93 -51.83 -14.65
CA ASN A 62 61.56 -51.28 -14.67
C ASN A 62 61.38 -49.74 -14.59
N ASN A 63 62.47 -48.98 -14.60
CA ASN A 63 62.49 -47.54 -14.83
C ASN A 63 63.63 -47.21 -15.81
N CYS A 64 63.31 -46.47 -16.87
CA CYS A 64 64.30 -45.88 -17.76
C CYS A 64 65.40 -45.18 -16.94
N LYS A 65 66.67 -45.55 -17.15
CA LYS A 65 67.80 -44.98 -16.37
C LYS A 65 68.03 -43.48 -16.67
N HIS A 66 67.45 -42.95 -17.75
CA HIS A 66 67.38 -41.50 -18.01
C HIS A 66 66.27 -40.79 -17.19
N GLY A 67 65.40 -41.54 -16.51
CA GLY A 67 64.36 -41.02 -15.62
C GLY A 67 64.87 -40.51 -14.26
N ARG A 68 66.15 -40.69 -13.92
CA ARG A 68 66.78 -40.00 -12.79
C ARG A 68 67.63 -38.85 -13.29
N GLY A 69 66.93 -37.78 -13.68
CA GLY A 69 67.51 -36.46 -13.90
C GLY A 69 67.88 -36.15 -15.34
N LYS A 70 66.91 -35.69 -16.14
CA LYS A 70 67.08 -34.52 -17.02
C LYS A 70 65.73 -33.91 -17.43
N ARG A 71 65.59 -32.65 -17.01
CA ARG A 71 64.73 -31.52 -17.42
C ARG A 71 63.51 -31.81 -18.30
N VAL A 72 62.32 -31.65 -17.71
CA VAL A 72 61.15 -31.16 -18.44
C VAL A 72 61.51 -29.81 -19.06
N THR A 73 61.53 -29.70 -20.38
CA THR A 73 61.55 -28.42 -21.09
C THR A 73 60.16 -27.83 -20.99
N TYR A 74 59.97 -26.90 -20.05
CA TYR A 74 58.75 -26.12 -19.96
C TYR A 74 58.74 -25.10 -21.09
N THR A 75 57.61 -24.95 -21.78
CA THR A 75 57.32 -23.76 -22.60
C THR A 75 56.89 -22.60 -21.70
N THR A 76 56.81 -21.38 -22.24
CA THR A 76 56.33 -20.20 -21.48
C THR A 76 54.91 -20.43 -20.97
N GLU A 77 54.08 -21.08 -21.77
CA GLU A 77 52.69 -21.45 -21.47
C GLU A 77 52.62 -22.55 -20.39
N ASP A 78 53.57 -23.50 -20.38
CA ASP A 78 53.67 -24.50 -19.31
C ASP A 78 54.05 -23.88 -17.97
N VAL A 79 54.94 -22.88 -17.99
CA VAL A 79 55.34 -22.13 -16.79
C VAL A 79 54.16 -21.33 -16.25
N GLN A 80 53.40 -20.64 -17.12
CA GLN A 80 52.21 -19.88 -16.72
C GLN A 80 51.16 -20.80 -16.05
N ARG A 81 50.82 -21.94 -16.66
CA ARG A 81 49.87 -22.91 -16.08
C ARG A 81 50.30 -23.40 -14.70
N LYS A 82 51.60 -23.71 -14.52
CA LYS A 82 52.11 -24.15 -13.21
C LYS A 82 52.02 -23.07 -12.13
N ILE A 83 52.14 -21.80 -12.50
CA ILE A 83 51.99 -20.69 -11.57
C ILE A 83 50.51 -20.49 -11.21
N ASP A 84 49.61 -20.60 -12.20
CA ASP A 84 48.17 -20.49 -12.00
C ASP A 84 47.62 -21.59 -11.09
N ASP A 85 48.03 -22.84 -11.32
CA ASP A 85 47.64 -24.00 -10.49
C ASP A 85 48.19 -23.91 -9.06
N ALA A 86 49.37 -23.32 -8.89
CA ALA A 86 50.03 -23.26 -7.58
C ALA A 86 49.52 -22.09 -6.71
N GLN A 87 49.07 -20.98 -7.29
CA GLN A 87 48.88 -19.70 -6.57
C GLN A 87 47.58 -18.95 -6.93
N ASP A 88 46.58 -19.59 -7.53
CA ASP A 88 45.22 -19.05 -7.74
C ASP A 88 45.22 -17.77 -8.62
N VAL A 89 45.62 -17.94 -9.89
CA VAL A 89 45.48 -17.05 -11.08
C VAL A 89 45.72 -15.54 -10.86
N GLN A 90 46.79 -15.17 -10.15
CA GLN A 90 47.11 -13.75 -9.85
C GLN A 90 48.37 -13.19 -10.53
N TYR A 91 49.03 -13.96 -11.39
CA TYR A 91 50.34 -13.61 -11.94
C TYR A 91 50.42 -13.88 -13.45
N GLU A 92 51.28 -13.14 -14.15
CA GLU A 92 51.48 -13.21 -15.60
C GLU A 92 52.98 -13.28 -15.92
N VAL A 93 53.41 -14.27 -16.68
CA VAL A 93 54.79 -14.40 -17.18
C VAL A 93 54.95 -13.49 -18.40
N ILE A 94 55.87 -12.53 -18.32
CA ILE A 94 56.11 -11.55 -19.40
C ILE A 94 57.16 -12.08 -20.37
N ASP A 95 58.26 -12.59 -19.82
CA ASP A 95 59.40 -12.99 -20.64
C ASP A 95 59.19 -14.37 -21.26
N HIS A 96 59.68 -14.54 -22.48
CA HIS A 96 59.73 -15.85 -23.12
C HIS A 96 60.68 -16.79 -22.35
N PHE A 97 60.13 -17.89 -21.86
CA PHE A 97 60.88 -18.85 -21.07
C PHE A 97 61.73 -19.75 -21.96
N THR A 98 63.05 -19.72 -21.75
CA THR A 98 64.01 -20.56 -22.48
C THR A 98 64.62 -21.66 -21.61
N SER A 99 64.76 -21.44 -20.30
CA SER A 99 65.42 -22.39 -19.40
C SER A 99 65.12 -22.11 -17.92
N THR A 100 65.03 -23.16 -17.10
CA THR A 100 64.86 -23.04 -15.64
C THR A 100 66.06 -22.42 -14.92
N LYS A 101 67.20 -22.29 -15.62
CA LYS A 101 68.42 -21.64 -15.10
C LYS A 101 68.52 -20.16 -15.46
N ILE A 102 67.55 -19.61 -16.19
CA ILE A 102 67.51 -18.19 -16.56
C ILE A 102 66.35 -17.56 -15.78
N LYS A 103 66.60 -16.37 -15.23
CA LYS A 103 65.54 -15.63 -14.53
C LYS A 103 64.57 -15.07 -15.57
N ILE A 104 63.29 -15.19 -15.28
CA ILE A 104 62.20 -14.64 -16.08
C ILE A 104 61.48 -13.57 -15.28
N THR A 105 60.86 -12.63 -15.99
CA THR A 105 60.03 -11.60 -15.39
C THR A 105 58.59 -12.08 -15.30
N ILE A 106 58.06 -12.13 -14.07
CA ILE A 106 56.67 -12.48 -13.77
C ILE A 106 56.03 -11.26 -13.13
N ARG A 107 54.87 -10.81 -13.60
CA ARG A 107 54.15 -9.65 -13.08
C ARG A 107 52.94 -10.06 -12.27
N CYS A 108 52.74 -9.42 -11.11
CA CYS A 108 51.49 -9.57 -10.38
C CYS A 108 50.38 -8.73 -11.03
N ARG A 109 49.26 -9.36 -11.39
CA ARG A 109 48.11 -8.66 -11.99
C ARG A 109 47.43 -7.67 -11.04
N LYS A 110 47.61 -7.82 -9.72
CA LYS A 110 47.00 -6.94 -8.71
C LYS A 110 47.79 -5.66 -8.41
N CYS A 111 49.12 -5.71 -8.40
CA CYS A 111 49.95 -4.57 -8.01
C CYS A 111 50.91 -4.09 -9.10
N GLY A 112 51.01 -4.79 -10.24
CA GLY A 112 51.89 -4.43 -11.34
C GLY A 112 53.38 -4.67 -11.11
N PHE A 113 53.78 -5.18 -9.94
CA PHE A 113 55.19 -5.44 -9.63
C PHE A 113 55.74 -6.62 -10.44
N GLU A 114 56.95 -6.42 -10.97
CA GLU A 114 57.67 -7.38 -11.81
C GLU A 114 58.77 -8.09 -11.02
N TYR A 115 58.64 -9.41 -10.91
CA TYR A 115 59.58 -10.31 -10.26
C TYR A 115 60.57 -10.84 -11.28
N ASN A 116 61.84 -10.48 -11.16
CA ASN A 116 62.91 -11.13 -11.91
C ASN A 116 63.46 -12.32 -11.10
N THR A 117 62.97 -13.52 -11.38
CA THR A 117 63.24 -14.73 -10.58
C THR A 117 63.30 -15.99 -11.42
N PHE A 118 63.82 -17.08 -10.86
CA PHE A 118 63.74 -18.39 -11.52
C PHE A 118 62.33 -18.97 -11.42
N ALA A 119 61.84 -19.49 -12.53
CA ALA A 119 60.46 -19.97 -12.64
C ALA A 119 60.14 -21.08 -11.63
N ASN A 120 61.08 -22.02 -11.44
CA ASN A 120 60.94 -23.15 -10.51
C ASN A 120 60.85 -22.74 -9.04
N GLU A 121 61.58 -21.71 -8.62
CA GLU A 121 61.49 -21.20 -7.25
C GLU A 121 60.15 -20.50 -6.99
N PHE A 122 59.59 -19.87 -8.02
CA PHE A 122 58.36 -19.09 -7.90
C PHE A 122 57.13 -19.98 -7.67
N TRP A 123 56.93 -21.03 -8.47
CA TRP A 123 55.76 -21.91 -8.30
C TRP A 123 55.89 -22.93 -7.15
N GLN A 124 57.11 -23.18 -6.62
CA GLN A 124 57.30 -24.13 -5.50
C GLN A 124 57.07 -23.50 -4.11
N LYS A 125 57.22 -22.19 -3.95
CA LYS A 125 57.04 -21.52 -2.63
C LYS A 125 55.55 -21.31 -2.32
N ARG A 126 54.96 -22.24 -1.55
CA ARG A 126 53.52 -22.28 -1.16
C ARG A 126 52.98 -21.11 -0.31
N ARG A 127 53.73 -20.04 -0.05
CA ARG A 127 53.24 -18.87 0.74
C ARG A 127 53.87 -17.56 0.28
N ILE A 128 53.42 -17.01 -0.85
CA ILE A 128 53.27 -15.56 -0.96
C ILE A 128 51.81 -15.30 -0.62
N GLY A 129 51.56 -14.91 0.62
CA GLY A 129 50.22 -14.83 1.21
C GLY A 129 49.26 -13.93 0.41
N LYS A 130 47.96 -14.16 0.63
CA LYS A 130 46.78 -13.50 0.03
C LYS A 130 46.78 -11.96 0.00
N ASP A 131 47.81 -11.31 0.56
CA ASP A 131 48.08 -9.89 0.52
C ASP A 131 49.53 -9.66 0.05
N CYS A 132 49.70 -9.01 -1.10
CA CYS A 132 50.99 -8.74 -1.73
C CYS A 132 51.98 -8.02 -0.77
N LYS A 133 52.96 -8.75 -0.22
CA LYS A 133 53.94 -8.27 0.78
C LYS A 133 55.14 -7.47 0.20
N HIS A 134 55.01 -6.86 -0.98
CA HIS A 134 56.06 -6.02 -1.57
C HIS A 134 56.04 -4.61 -0.97
N TYR A 135 56.51 -4.53 0.28
CA TYR A 135 56.97 -3.28 0.88
C TYR A 135 58.50 -3.25 0.83
N HIS A 136 59.06 -2.19 0.22
CA HIS A 136 60.29 -1.47 0.62
C HIS A 136 61.38 -1.27 -0.46
N ARG A 137 61.19 -0.27 -1.31
CA ARG A 137 62.01 0.95 -1.22
C ARG A 137 61.02 2.09 -0.95
N LEU A 138 60.76 2.35 0.34
CA LEU A 138 59.82 3.41 0.67
C LEU A 138 60.38 4.74 0.17
N THR A 139 59.61 5.45 -0.64
CA THR A 139 59.91 6.84 -0.96
C THR A 139 59.77 7.70 0.29
N ILE A 140 60.36 8.91 0.29
CA ILE A 140 60.17 9.87 1.40
C ILE A 140 58.68 10.09 1.69
N GLU A 141 57.83 10.07 0.66
CA GLU A 141 56.37 10.21 0.78
C GLU A 141 55.72 9.01 1.46
N GLU A 142 56.16 7.78 1.16
CA GLU A 142 55.60 6.60 1.81
C GLU A 142 56.07 6.47 3.26
N VAL A 143 57.29 6.92 3.58
CA VAL A 143 57.76 7.08 4.96
C VAL A 143 56.96 8.15 5.68
N GLN A 144 56.72 9.29 5.04
CA GLN A 144 55.88 10.38 5.56
C GLN A 144 54.47 9.87 5.89
N ASN A 145 53.84 9.12 4.98
CA ASN A 145 52.51 8.53 5.19
C ASN A 145 52.48 7.55 6.37
N ARG A 146 53.56 6.80 6.60
CA ARG A 146 53.65 5.86 7.72
C ARG A 146 53.80 6.57 9.06
N VAL A 147 54.63 7.62 9.11
CA VAL A 147 54.76 8.50 10.27
C VAL A 147 53.44 9.23 10.53
N ASP A 148 52.76 9.69 9.49
CA ASP A 148 51.46 10.37 9.60
C ASP A 148 50.39 9.45 10.21
N LYS A 149 50.35 8.18 9.80
CA LYS A 149 49.45 7.16 10.39
C LYS A 149 49.75 6.87 11.87
N MET A 150 51.03 6.78 12.25
CA MET A 150 51.41 6.39 13.63
C MET A 150 51.44 7.58 14.60
N GLN A 151 51.78 8.78 14.10
CA GLN A 151 51.98 9.99 14.90
C GLN A 151 50.94 11.08 14.56
N ASN A 152 49.81 10.69 13.95
CA ASN A 152 48.66 11.55 13.63
C ASN A 152 49.05 12.84 12.87
N SER A 153 49.89 12.70 11.85
CA SER A 153 50.38 13.78 10.96
C SER A 153 51.16 14.92 11.63
N GLN A 154 51.68 14.71 12.85
CA GLN A 154 52.32 15.77 13.62
C GLN A 154 53.77 16.07 13.23
N TYR A 155 54.37 15.27 12.34
CA TYR A 155 55.79 15.37 11.98
C TYR A 155 56.00 15.33 10.47
N LYS A 156 57.00 16.07 9.97
CA LYS A 156 57.48 16.06 8.58
C LYS A 156 58.83 15.34 8.52
N VAL A 157 58.97 14.38 7.63
CA VAL A 157 60.19 13.60 7.40
C VAL A 157 61.00 14.26 6.29
N SER A 158 62.29 14.43 6.52
CA SER A 158 63.24 14.92 5.51
C SER A 158 64.53 14.08 5.54
N GLY A 159 65.11 13.84 4.36
CA GLY A 159 66.38 13.12 4.21
C GLY A 159 66.32 11.63 4.55
N PHE A 160 65.35 10.87 4.00
CA PHE A 160 65.31 9.41 4.18
C PHE A 160 66.34 8.71 3.29
N HIS A 161 67.27 7.97 3.90
CA HIS A 161 68.32 7.22 3.20
C HIS A 161 68.28 5.71 3.52
N GLY A 162 67.12 5.22 3.97
CA GLY A 162 66.89 3.81 4.34
C GLY A 162 66.45 3.63 5.80
N ALA A 163 65.72 2.54 6.07
CA ALA A 163 65.06 2.30 7.37
C ALA A 163 66.02 2.13 8.56
N ALA A 164 67.28 1.78 8.29
CA ALA A 164 68.34 1.62 9.29
C ALA A 164 69.20 2.90 9.49
N LYS A 165 68.95 3.97 8.71
CA LYS A 165 69.69 5.25 8.83
C LYS A 165 68.85 6.30 9.55
N ASN A 166 69.54 7.23 10.22
CA ASN A 166 68.88 8.35 10.89
C ASN A 166 68.21 9.27 9.87
N CYS A 167 66.98 9.67 10.16
CA CYS A 167 66.14 10.55 9.36
C CYS A 167 65.77 11.77 10.20
N LYS A 168 65.53 12.90 9.54
CA LYS A 168 65.16 14.15 10.21
C LYS A 168 63.63 14.27 10.28
N PHE A 169 63.08 14.34 11.48
CA PHE A 169 61.65 14.49 11.78
C PHE A 169 61.38 15.87 12.37
N THR A 170 60.73 16.76 11.62
CA THR A 170 60.37 18.11 12.04
C THR A 170 58.93 18.14 12.56
N CYS A 171 58.71 18.55 13.80
CA CYS A 171 57.36 18.69 14.35
C CYS A 171 56.61 19.82 13.65
N ARG A 172 55.42 19.55 13.13
CA ARG A 172 54.56 20.55 12.49
C ARG A 172 53.94 21.53 13.50
N ILE A 173 53.87 21.15 14.78
CA ILE A 173 53.29 21.97 15.87
C ILE A 173 54.30 22.99 16.42
N CYS A 174 55.54 22.56 16.67
CA CYS A 174 56.56 23.38 17.34
C CYS A 174 57.80 23.70 16.47
N GLY A 175 57.89 23.20 15.22
CA GLY A 175 59.00 23.47 14.30
C GLY A 175 60.33 22.77 14.64
N PHE A 176 60.45 22.17 15.82
CA PHE A 176 61.67 21.49 16.28
C PHE A 176 61.94 20.21 15.48
N SER A 177 63.22 19.96 15.16
CA SER A 177 63.65 18.79 14.36
C SER A 177 64.41 17.76 15.20
N TYR A 178 64.02 16.48 15.08
CA TYR A 178 64.66 15.33 15.69
C TYR A 178 65.44 14.54 14.64
N ASN A 179 66.60 13.96 14.98
CA ASN A 179 67.33 13.03 14.11
C ASN A 179 67.29 11.64 14.75
N ASP A 180 66.63 10.68 14.11
CA ASP A 180 66.40 9.35 14.70
C ASP A 180 66.20 8.26 13.63
N GLN A 181 66.34 6.99 13.96
CA GLN A 181 66.04 5.88 13.03
C GLN A 181 64.53 5.70 12.89
N LEU A 182 64.03 5.36 11.70
CA LEU A 182 62.58 5.23 11.46
C LEU A 182 61.91 4.24 12.43
N GLY A 183 62.51 3.06 12.62
CA GLY A 183 61.96 2.05 13.53
C GLY A 183 61.99 2.47 15.00
N GLN A 184 63.04 3.17 15.43
CA GLN A 184 63.14 3.69 16.81
C GLN A 184 62.21 4.88 17.03
N PHE A 185 62.04 5.76 16.05
CA PHE A 185 61.12 6.89 16.11
C PHE A 185 59.66 6.44 16.18
N THR A 186 59.29 5.36 15.48
CA THR A 186 57.93 4.81 15.55
C THR A 186 57.66 4.02 16.83
N ASN A 187 58.67 3.36 17.41
CA ASN A 187 58.52 2.50 18.59
C ASN A 187 58.75 3.23 19.92
N SER A 188 59.69 4.16 19.98
CA SER A 188 59.85 5.03 21.14
C SER A 188 58.72 6.04 21.11
N GLY A 189 57.75 5.89 22.00
CA GLY A 189 56.62 6.80 22.14
C GLY A 189 57.06 8.20 22.55
N ARG A 190 57.74 8.95 21.67
CA ARG A 190 57.85 10.42 21.73
C ARG A 190 56.49 10.98 21.33
N VAL A 191 55.51 10.71 22.19
CA VAL A 191 54.12 11.08 21.99
C VAL A 191 54.08 12.59 21.75
N GLY A 192 53.71 13.01 20.54
CA GLY A 192 53.39 14.40 20.20
C GLY A 192 52.10 14.91 20.86
N LYS A 193 51.86 14.49 22.11
CA LYS A 193 50.91 15.09 23.03
C LYS A 193 51.60 16.02 24.04
N ASN A 194 52.93 15.96 24.16
CA ASN A 194 53.73 16.83 25.02
C ASN A 194 55.03 17.28 24.31
N CYS A 195 54.95 18.11 23.25
CA CYS A 195 56.16 18.81 22.76
C CYS A 195 56.65 19.71 23.90
N ARG A 196 57.75 19.33 24.57
CA ARG A 196 58.38 20.07 25.70
C ARG A 196 58.77 21.52 25.33
N HIS A 197 58.72 21.90 24.06
CA HIS A 197 59.15 23.21 23.54
C HIS A 197 58.01 24.24 23.35
N LEU A 198 56.77 23.97 23.79
CA LEU A 198 55.59 24.85 23.64
C LEU A 198 55.60 26.17 24.44
N ASN A 199 56.69 26.52 25.12
CA ASN A 199 56.61 27.32 26.34
C ASN A 199 57.11 28.79 26.29
N LYS A 200 57.32 29.46 25.14
CA LYS A 200 57.90 30.84 25.20
C LYS A 200 57.32 32.01 24.40
N HIS A 201 56.48 31.90 23.37
CA HIS A 201 56.11 33.10 22.57
C HIS A 201 54.68 33.15 22.01
N LEU A 202 53.63 32.94 22.83
CA LEU A 202 52.24 33.06 22.36
C LEU A 202 51.48 34.12 23.15
N ASN A 203 50.76 35.01 22.45
CA ASN A 203 49.86 36.01 23.03
C ASN A 203 48.39 35.52 22.98
N THR A 204 47.47 36.19 23.68
CA THR A 204 46.06 35.76 23.79
C THR A 204 45.39 35.57 22.43
N THR A 205 45.62 36.50 21.49
CA THR A 205 45.03 36.45 20.14
C THR A 205 45.54 35.27 19.33
N GLU A 206 46.84 35.01 19.38
CA GLU A 206 47.50 33.89 18.70
C GLU A 206 47.03 32.54 19.29
N VAL A 207 46.81 32.47 20.60
CA VAL A 207 46.25 31.29 21.26
C VAL A 207 44.79 31.08 20.87
N GLN A 208 43.97 32.15 20.83
CA GLN A 208 42.59 32.06 20.38
C GLN A 208 42.50 31.57 18.93
N LYS A 209 43.33 32.11 18.02
CA LYS A 209 43.36 31.67 16.61
C LYS A 209 43.68 30.18 16.48
N ARG A 210 44.65 29.67 17.25
CA ARG A 210 44.98 28.23 17.28
C ARG A 210 43.87 27.38 17.85
N ILE A 211 43.14 27.90 18.84
CA ILE A 211 41.95 27.23 19.38
C ILE A 211 40.84 27.21 18.34
N ASP A 212 40.64 28.30 17.59
CA ASP A 212 39.62 28.38 16.53
C ASP A 212 39.91 27.41 15.39
N GLU A 213 41.17 27.25 14.99
CA GLU A 213 41.59 26.27 13.97
C GLU A 213 41.31 24.82 14.41
N VAL A 214 41.53 24.48 15.69
CA VAL A 214 41.36 23.10 16.20
C VAL A 214 39.91 22.81 16.61
N GLN A 215 39.22 23.80 17.17
CA GLN A 215 37.86 23.67 17.73
C GLN A 215 36.78 24.28 16.83
N GLU A 216 37.12 24.71 15.62
CA GLU A 216 36.20 25.31 14.63
C GLU A 216 35.43 26.52 15.19
N ASN A 217 36.15 27.43 15.85
CA ASN A 217 35.62 28.67 16.45
C ASN A 217 34.47 28.48 17.46
N GLN A 218 34.34 27.31 18.08
CA GLN A 218 33.25 27.00 19.01
C GLN A 218 33.44 27.58 20.43
N TYR A 219 34.63 28.08 20.76
CA TYR A 219 34.98 28.55 22.10
C TYR A 219 35.71 29.89 22.06
N GLU A 220 35.38 30.74 23.01
CA GLU A 220 35.98 32.07 23.17
C GLU A 220 36.76 32.12 24.49
N LEU A 221 38.04 32.50 24.42
CA LEU A 221 38.91 32.75 25.57
C LEU A 221 38.56 34.10 26.17
N LEU A 222 38.06 34.10 27.41
CA LEU A 222 37.65 35.31 28.12
C LEU A 222 38.80 35.95 28.91
N ASP A 223 39.80 35.15 29.30
CA ASP A 223 40.94 35.62 30.10
C ASP A 223 42.16 35.91 29.24
N ASN A 224 43.04 36.81 29.71
CA ASN A 224 44.38 36.93 29.15
C ASN A 224 45.16 35.62 29.28
N TYR A 225 45.79 35.18 28.18
CA TYR A 225 46.57 33.95 28.14
C TYR A 225 47.73 34.01 29.13
N ASN A 226 47.79 33.03 30.04
CA ASN A 226 48.77 33.01 31.14
C ASN A 226 49.63 31.72 31.14
N GLY A 227 49.64 31.00 30.01
CA GLY A 227 50.47 29.81 29.79
C GLY A 227 49.66 28.55 29.45
N MET A 228 50.22 27.68 28.61
CA MET A 228 49.53 26.49 28.06
C MET A 228 48.98 25.53 29.12
N ILE A 229 49.66 25.38 30.25
CA ILE A 229 49.32 24.42 31.32
C ILE A 229 48.40 25.05 32.38
N LYS A 230 48.29 26.37 32.41
CA LYS A 230 47.39 27.06 33.35
C LYS A 230 45.96 27.03 32.80
N LYS A 231 44.99 27.05 33.72
CA LYS A 231 43.58 27.12 33.35
C LYS A 231 43.22 28.57 33.00
N ASN A 232 42.54 28.74 31.89
CA ASN A 232 41.90 29.98 31.46
C ASN A 232 40.39 29.77 31.38
N LYS A 233 39.64 30.86 31.51
CA LYS A 233 38.19 30.89 31.36
C LYS A 233 37.81 30.91 29.88
N PHE A 234 36.93 29.99 29.49
CA PHE A 234 36.40 29.85 28.15
C PHE A 234 34.88 29.93 28.17
N LYS A 235 34.30 30.54 27.13
CA LYS A 235 32.87 30.54 26.86
C LYS A 235 32.56 29.68 25.65
N CYS A 236 31.62 28.75 25.77
CA CYS A 236 31.13 28.01 24.61
C CYS A 236 30.18 28.90 23.80
N ARG A 237 30.45 29.13 22.52
CA ARG A 237 29.57 29.94 21.66
C ARG A 237 28.21 29.28 21.37
N ILE A 238 28.11 27.96 21.60
CA ILE A 238 26.90 27.16 21.31
C ILE A 238 25.90 27.24 22.47
N CYS A 239 26.32 26.95 23.70
CA CYS A 239 25.43 26.98 24.86
C CYS A 239 25.58 28.23 25.74
N GLY A 240 26.58 29.08 25.49
CA GLY A 240 26.87 30.26 26.29
C GLY A 240 27.55 29.99 27.63
N PHE A 241 27.77 28.72 28.00
CA PHE A 241 28.34 28.35 29.30
C PHE A 241 29.82 28.72 29.42
N GLU A 242 30.19 29.25 30.58
CA GLU A 242 31.56 29.65 30.93
C GLU A 242 32.21 28.62 31.86
N TYR A 243 33.43 28.19 31.53
CA TYR A 243 34.15 27.15 32.29
C TYR A 243 35.67 27.35 32.23
N TYR A 244 36.41 26.75 33.16
CA TYR A 244 37.86 26.88 33.25
C TYR A 244 38.58 25.64 32.71
N ARG A 245 39.49 25.82 31.74
CA ARG A 245 40.27 24.72 31.16
C ARG A 245 41.67 25.16 30.75
N ARG A 246 42.61 24.21 30.62
CA ARG A 246 43.97 24.53 30.18
C ARG A 246 44.01 24.77 28.67
N CYS A 247 44.73 25.79 28.22
CA CYS A 247 44.86 26.11 26.80
C CYS A 247 45.48 24.94 26.00
N VAL A 248 46.41 24.19 26.59
CA VAL A 248 47.00 22.99 25.97
C VAL A 248 45.97 21.92 25.64
N ASP A 249 44.94 21.77 26.48
CA ASP A 249 43.87 20.79 26.26
C ASP A 249 42.94 21.23 25.12
N MET A 250 42.79 22.55 24.92
CA MET A 250 42.02 23.15 23.83
C MET A 250 42.76 23.09 22.49
N ILE A 251 44.09 22.92 22.48
CA ILE A 251 44.91 22.93 21.25
C ILE A 251 45.36 21.52 20.84
N ASN A 252 45.72 20.65 21.79
CA ASN A 252 46.30 19.35 21.47
C ASN A 252 45.28 18.29 21.04
N LYS A 253 43.99 18.50 21.35
CA LYS A 253 42.93 17.56 21.00
C LYS A 253 41.65 18.34 20.72
N ARG A 254 40.95 17.97 19.65
CA ARG A 254 39.56 18.39 19.46
C ARG A 254 38.78 17.91 20.68
N ILE A 255 38.38 18.86 21.53
CA ILE A 255 37.41 18.58 22.57
C ILE A 255 36.17 18.37 21.73
N GLY A 256 35.67 17.13 21.67
CA GLY A 256 34.57 16.78 20.78
C GLY A 256 33.31 17.61 21.07
N LYS A 257 32.15 17.09 20.73
CA LYS A 257 30.83 17.74 20.93
C LYS A 257 30.45 18.07 22.40
N ASN A 258 31.41 17.97 23.31
CA ASN A 258 31.27 18.01 24.75
C ASN A 258 32.09 19.18 25.33
N CYS A 259 31.54 20.40 25.25
CA CYS A 259 31.74 21.39 26.31
C CYS A 259 31.50 20.71 27.67
N GLU A 260 32.20 21.08 28.74
CA GLU A 260 31.96 20.48 30.07
C GLU A 260 30.47 20.52 30.46
N HIS A 261 29.76 21.56 30.03
CA HIS A 261 28.30 21.65 30.12
C HIS A 261 27.59 20.48 29.39
N HIS A 262 27.79 20.34 28.06
CA HIS A 262 27.20 19.25 27.27
C HIS A 262 27.64 17.84 27.73
N LYS A 263 28.82 17.70 28.34
CA LYS A 263 29.34 16.42 28.86
C LYS A 263 28.55 15.93 30.07
N TYR A 264 28.14 16.83 30.96
CA TYR A 264 27.56 16.45 32.26
C TYR A 264 26.07 16.78 32.38
N ASN A 265 25.56 17.83 31.73
CA ASN A 265 24.14 18.22 31.73
C ASN A 265 23.77 18.85 30.37
N LEU A 266 23.03 18.13 29.52
CA LEU A 266 22.43 18.68 28.29
C LEU A 266 21.21 19.53 28.68
N ILE A 267 21.44 20.65 29.35
CA ILE A 267 20.39 21.62 29.68
C ILE A 267 20.58 22.78 28.70
N TYR A 268 19.87 22.74 27.58
CA TYR A 268 19.65 23.95 26.79
C TYR A 268 18.62 24.80 27.52
N VAL A 269 18.63 26.12 27.29
CA VAL A 269 17.69 27.05 27.95
C VAL A 269 16.43 27.24 27.09
N ASN A 270 16.53 27.10 25.77
CA ASN A 270 15.41 27.27 24.84
C ASN A 270 15.63 26.54 23.51
N SER A 271 14.57 26.49 22.69
CA SER A 271 14.57 25.85 21.36
C SER A 271 15.62 26.44 20.40
N GLU A 272 15.91 27.73 20.49
CA GLU A 272 16.88 28.41 19.63
C GLU A 272 18.32 27.95 19.88
N GLN A 273 18.68 27.70 21.15
CA GLN A 273 19.98 27.12 21.51
C GLN A 273 20.10 25.67 21.04
N VAL A 274 19.02 24.89 21.11
CA VAL A 274 19.00 23.53 20.57
C VAL A 274 19.19 23.55 19.05
N GLN A 275 18.50 24.45 18.34
CA GLN A 275 18.64 24.58 16.90
C GLN A 275 20.08 24.98 16.50
N ARG A 276 20.68 25.97 17.19
CA ARG A 276 22.10 26.33 16.97
C ARG A 276 23.05 25.16 17.22
N ALA A 277 22.78 24.34 18.24
CA ALA A 277 23.57 23.14 18.51
C ALA A 277 23.42 22.09 17.40
N LEU A 278 22.21 21.87 16.88
CA LEU A 278 21.98 21.00 15.73
C LEU A 278 22.69 21.52 14.48
N ASP A 279 22.61 22.83 14.21
CA ASP A 279 23.24 23.47 13.06
C ASP A 279 24.77 23.34 13.12
N THR A 280 25.34 23.52 14.31
CA THR A 280 26.81 23.47 14.51
C THR A 280 27.34 22.03 14.53
N TYR A 281 26.66 21.09 15.19
CA TYR A 281 27.18 19.73 15.39
C TYR A 281 26.80 18.74 14.30
N GLN A 282 25.86 19.09 13.43
CA GLN A 282 25.36 18.25 12.35
C GLN A 282 25.30 19.01 11.00
N ASP A 283 26.07 20.08 10.83
CA ASP A 283 26.17 20.88 9.60
C ASP A 283 24.80 21.37 9.07
N GLY A 284 23.92 21.85 9.94
CA GLY A 284 22.60 22.35 9.53
C GLY A 284 21.63 21.28 9.00
N LYS A 285 21.98 19.99 9.10
CA LYS A 285 21.17 18.90 8.51
C LYS A 285 19.88 18.61 9.26
N TYR A 286 19.67 19.19 10.44
CA TYR A 286 18.54 18.86 11.30
C TYR A 286 17.83 20.10 11.83
N GLU A 287 16.51 20.04 11.89
CA GLU A 287 15.63 21.10 12.41
C GLU A 287 14.74 20.55 13.51
N LEU A 288 14.76 21.20 14.68
CA LEU A 288 13.89 20.85 15.80
C LEU A 288 12.45 21.31 15.50
N ILE A 289 11.50 20.37 15.53
CA ILE A 289 10.08 20.66 15.30
C ILE A 289 9.34 20.94 16.60
N ASP A 290 9.61 20.15 17.64
CA ASP A 290 8.93 20.29 18.93
C ASP A 290 9.49 21.49 19.71
N GLU A 291 8.67 22.13 20.54
CA GLU A 291 9.14 23.13 21.49
C GLU A 291 10.01 22.46 22.56
N TYR A 292 11.20 23.01 22.82
CA TYR A 292 12.12 22.45 23.79
C TYR A 292 11.73 22.83 25.21
N ASP A 293 11.60 21.83 26.07
CA ASP A 293 11.32 21.98 27.49
C ASP A 293 12.61 21.67 28.31
N PRO A 294 13.17 22.66 29.03
CA PRO A 294 14.35 22.48 29.88
C PRO A 294 14.14 21.47 31.02
N GLU A 295 12.90 21.25 31.47
CA GLU A 295 12.56 20.39 32.61
C GLU A 295 12.21 18.95 32.20
N ALA A 296 11.96 18.70 30.91
CA ALA A 296 11.49 17.41 30.40
C ALA A 296 12.48 16.24 30.63
N GLY A 297 13.70 16.52 31.05
CA GLY A 297 14.72 15.53 31.40
C GLY A 297 15.39 14.86 30.20
N ARG A 298 16.58 14.29 30.43
CA ARG A 298 17.48 13.79 29.35
C ARG A 298 16.90 12.73 28.41
N LYS A 299 15.94 11.92 28.87
CA LYS A 299 15.35 10.82 28.08
C LYS A 299 14.15 11.27 27.25
N HIS A 300 13.72 12.52 27.38
CA HIS A 300 12.60 13.05 26.61
C HIS A 300 12.92 13.00 25.11
N LYS A 301 11.96 12.52 24.31
CA LYS A 301 12.15 12.32 22.87
C LYS A 301 11.50 13.46 22.10
N TYR A 302 12.33 14.24 21.44
CA TYR A 302 11.93 15.35 20.58
C TYR A 302 11.82 14.90 19.12
N LYS A 303 10.91 15.54 18.38
CA LYS A 303 10.83 15.42 16.92
C LYS A 303 11.83 16.34 16.25
N VAL A 304 12.70 15.75 15.43
CA VAL A 304 13.72 16.46 14.68
C VAL A 304 13.65 16.06 13.21
N LEU A 305 13.46 17.05 12.34
CA LEU A 305 13.41 16.91 10.88
C LEU A 305 14.84 16.84 10.33
N CYS A 306 15.15 15.86 9.48
CA CYS A 306 16.36 15.91 8.67
C CYS A 306 16.09 16.71 7.39
N ARG A 307 16.85 17.79 7.16
CA ARG A 307 16.74 18.62 5.96
C ARG A 307 17.15 17.89 4.68
N ASP A 308 18.09 16.93 4.79
CA ASP A 308 18.58 16.16 3.64
C ASP A 308 17.55 15.15 3.09
N CYS A 309 16.74 14.53 3.95
CA CYS A 309 15.80 13.47 3.53
C CYS A 309 14.33 13.72 3.91
N GLY A 310 14.04 14.80 4.62
CA GLY A 310 12.72 15.15 5.13
C GLY A 310 12.18 14.23 6.24
N PHE A 311 12.93 13.22 6.65
CA PHE A 311 12.48 12.28 7.67
C PHE A 311 12.44 12.93 9.06
N ILE A 312 11.33 12.73 9.79
CA ILE A 312 11.17 13.18 11.18
C ILE A 312 11.56 12.05 12.12
N TYR A 313 12.65 12.25 12.84
CA TYR A 313 13.13 11.33 13.87
C TYR A 313 12.50 11.67 15.21
N ARG A 314 12.25 10.65 16.05
CA ARG A 314 11.78 10.81 17.44
C ARG A 314 12.77 10.16 18.39
N SER A 315 13.72 10.94 18.90
CA SER A 315 14.80 10.47 19.74
C SER A 315 15.16 11.52 20.81
N PRO A 316 15.88 11.16 21.89
CA PRO A 316 16.38 12.18 22.80
C PRO A 316 17.48 13.02 22.11
N LEU A 317 17.60 14.29 22.53
CA LEU A 317 18.54 15.26 21.94
C LEU A 317 20.00 14.81 22.06
N ASP A 318 20.33 14.10 23.13
CA ASP A 318 21.65 13.51 23.32
C ASP A 318 22.11 12.65 22.14
N THR A 319 21.17 11.96 21.51
CA THR A 319 21.39 11.00 20.43
C THR A 319 21.67 11.75 19.14
N PHE A 320 20.90 12.81 18.86
CA PHE A 320 21.11 13.68 17.71
C PHE A 320 22.40 14.48 17.80
N LEU A 321 22.78 14.91 19.00
CA LEU A 321 23.96 15.74 19.19
C LEU A 321 25.22 14.89 19.23
N SER A 322 25.26 13.79 19.99
CA SER A 322 26.47 13.00 20.20
C SER A 322 26.95 12.24 18.96
N LYS A 323 26.04 11.71 18.14
CA LYS A 323 26.36 10.96 16.92
C LYS A 323 25.41 11.40 15.80
N PRO A 324 25.88 11.59 14.56
CA PRO A 324 24.96 11.55 13.43
C PRO A 324 24.24 10.21 13.49
N LEU A 325 22.90 10.19 13.47
CA LEU A 325 22.13 8.95 13.27
C LEU A 325 22.34 8.36 11.86
N VAL A 326 23.19 9.00 11.06
CA VAL A 326 23.46 8.74 9.65
C VAL A 326 24.89 8.22 9.52
N GLY A 327 25.04 6.94 9.20
CA GLY A 327 26.34 6.39 8.80
C GLY A 327 26.68 6.79 7.38
N VAL A 328 27.31 7.96 7.16
CA VAL A 328 27.97 8.43 5.91
C VAL A 328 27.10 8.56 4.65
N ASN A 329 26.08 7.74 4.50
CA ASN A 329 24.94 7.88 3.63
C ASN A 329 23.73 7.90 4.55
N CYS A 330 22.83 8.88 4.36
CA CYS A 330 21.43 8.67 4.70
C CYS A 330 21.11 7.24 4.21
N GLU A 331 20.92 6.24 5.07
CA GLU A 331 20.61 4.87 4.60
C GLU A 331 19.25 4.85 3.86
N HIS A 332 18.51 5.97 3.96
CA HIS A 332 17.40 6.35 3.10
C HIS A 332 17.79 6.80 1.68
N LYS A 333 19.08 6.84 1.30
CA LYS A 333 19.55 7.12 -0.08
C LYS A 333 19.25 5.98 -1.05
N ASN A 334 18.78 4.82 -0.57
CA ASN A 334 18.08 3.85 -1.42
C ASN A 334 16.59 4.21 -1.65
N ARG A 335 16.18 5.43 -1.28
CA ARG A 335 14.87 6.01 -1.56
C ARG A 335 15.05 7.48 -1.91
N ASN A 336 15.70 7.75 -3.04
CA ASN A 336 15.43 8.95 -3.82
C ASN A 336 13.95 8.91 -4.27
N ASN A 337 12.99 9.11 -3.37
CA ASN A 337 11.63 9.43 -3.79
C ASN A 337 11.67 10.89 -4.27
N ASN A 338 12.21 11.12 -5.46
CA ASN A 338 11.96 12.35 -6.17
C ASN A 338 10.43 12.48 -6.31
N THR A 339 9.87 13.68 -6.20
CA THR A 339 8.40 13.89 -6.23
C THR A 339 7.73 13.21 -7.44
N GLN A 340 8.42 13.16 -8.58
CA GLN A 340 8.00 12.47 -9.80
C GLN A 340 8.07 10.94 -9.69
N GLU A 341 9.02 10.37 -8.95
CA GLU A 341 9.11 8.93 -8.69
C GLU A 341 7.97 8.47 -7.78
N LEU A 342 7.68 9.23 -6.71
CA LEU A 342 6.51 8.94 -5.88
C LEU A 342 5.22 9.08 -6.69
N GLN A 343 5.09 10.11 -7.53
CA GLN A 343 3.97 10.25 -8.46
C GLN A 343 3.86 9.05 -9.41
N SER A 344 4.98 8.58 -9.97
CA SER A 344 5.01 7.40 -10.86
C SER A 344 4.60 6.12 -10.14
N ARG A 345 4.95 5.98 -8.85
CA ARG A 345 4.50 4.85 -8.02
C ARG A 345 3.01 4.95 -7.72
N ILE A 346 2.50 6.13 -7.39
CA ILE A 346 1.06 6.37 -7.21
C ILE A 346 0.29 6.04 -8.48
N ASP A 347 0.80 6.47 -9.63
CA ASP A 347 0.18 6.22 -10.94
C ASP A 347 0.09 4.72 -11.24
N LYS A 348 1.13 3.95 -10.89
CA LYS A 348 1.13 2.48 -11.03
C LYS A 348 0.20 1.79 -10.04
N THR A 349 0.26 2.12 -8.75
CA THR A 349 -0.51 1.40 -7.73
C THR A 349 -1.99 1.79 -7.69
N GLN A 350 -2.29 3.05 -7.99
CA GLN A 350 -3.64 3.64 -7.92
C GLN A 350 -4.19 3.99 -9.31
N GLU A 351 -3.62 3.43 -10.39
CA GLU A 351 -4.10 3.57 -11.78
C GLU A 351 -4.33 5.03 -12.21
N LYS A 352 -3.35 5.90 -11.91
CA LYS A 352 -3.40 7.36 -12.18
C LYS A 352 -4.58 8.11 -11.55
N GLN A 353 -5.29 7.53 -10.59
CA GLN A 353 -6.47 8.18 -9.99
C GLN A 353 -6.14 9.31 -9.00
N TYR A 354 -4.85 9.51 -8.66
CA TYR A 354 -4.41 10.50 -7.67
C TYR A 354 -3.14 11.23 -8.12
N GLU A 355 -2.96 12.44 -7.60
CA GLU A 355 -1.76 13.26 -7.76
C GLU A 355 -1.22 13.73 -6.40
N LEU A 356 0.08 13.83 -6.30
CA LEU A 356 0.79 14.36 -5.14
C LEU A 356 0.84 15.89 -5.24
N ILE A 357 0.37 16.57 -4.19
CA ILE A 357 0.39 18.03 -4.09
C ILE A 357 1.56 18.46 -3.22
N GLY A 358 2.51 19.17 -3.83
CA GLY A 358 3.73 19.66 -3.19
C GLY A 358 4.92 18.70 -3.27
N PRO A 359 6.11 19.13 -2.79
CA PRO A 359 7.31 18.31 -2.84
C PRO A 359 7.22 17.13 -1.87
N TYR A 360 7.79 15.98 -2.25
CA TYR A 360 7.90 14.85 -1.34
C TYR A 360 8.91 15.14 -0.22
N LYS A 361 8.43 15.11 1.03
CA LYS A 361 9.22 15.42 2.23
C LYS A 361 9.62 14.16 3.03
N GLY A 362 9.77 13.00 2.41
CA GLY A 362 10.21 11.77 3.11
C GLY A 362 9.07 10.84 3.55
N SER A 363 9.38 9.54 3.75
CA SER A 363 8.36 8.47 3.76
C SER A 363 7.56 8.34 5.03
N MET A 364 7.87 9.12 6.07
CA MET A 364 7.16 9.16 7.36
C MET A 364 6.46 10.49 7.60
N VAL A 365 6.51 11.40 6.61
CA VAL A 365 5.80 12.68 6.65
C VAL A 365 4.46 12.52 5.96
N ASN A 366 3.45 13.25 6.44
CA ASN A 366 2.16 13.33 5.76
C ASN A 366 2.30 14.19 4.50
N HIS A 367 1.86 13.65 3.37
CA HIS A 367 1.73 14.39 2.12
C HIS A 367 0.25 14.55 1.78
N ILE A 368 -0.01 15.45 0.85
CA ILE A 368 -1.36 15.66 0.32
C ILE A 368 -1.47 14.90 -1.00
N PHE A 369 -2.32 13.87 -1.03
CA PHE A 369 -2.67 13.15 -2.26
C PHE A 369 -4.07 13.55 -2.70
N ARG A 370 -4.17 14.23 -3.84
CA ARG A 370 -5.43 14.69 -4.39
C ARG A 370 -5.98 13.66 -5.38
N CYS A 371 -7.22 13.24 -5.21
CA CYS A 371 -7.87 12.40 -6.19
C CYS A 371 -8.24 13.20 -7.45
N ARG A 372 -7.80 12.74 -8.63
CA ARG A 372 -8.10 13.37 -9.92
C ARG A 372 -9.60 13.33 -10.27
N LYS A 373 -10.35 12.32 -9.80
CA LYS A 373 -11.80 12.18 -10.08
C LYS A 373 -12.68 13.10 -9.23
N CYS A 374 -12.36 13.27 -7.95
CA CYS A 374 -13.26 13.88 -6.97
C CYS A 374 -12.65 15.07 -6.20
N GLY A 375 -11.40 15.45 -6.50
CA GLY A 375 -10.68 16.58 -5.90
C GLY A 375 -10.32 16.40 -4.42
N PHE A 376 -10.70 15.28 -3.79
CA PHE A 376 -10.47 15.05 -2.38
C PHE A 376 -8.98 14.90 -2.06
N GLU A 377 -8.55 15.59 -1.02
CA GLU A 377 -7.18 15.64 -0.54
C GLU A 377 -7.00 14.73 0.67
N TYR A 378 -6.17 13.69 0.51
CA TYR A 378 -5.72 12.84 1.60
C TYR A 378 -4.47 13.40 2.23
N PHE A 379 -4.53 13.65 3.53
CA PHE A 379 -3.37 13.98 4.33
C PHE A 379 -2.88 12.75 5.09
N THR A 380 -1.92 12.03 4.51
CA THR A 380 -1.39 10.80 5.10
C THR A 380 0.03 10.51 4.64
N ILE A 381 0.66 9.49 5.21
CA ILE A 381 2.01 9.08 4.87
C ILE A 381 2.00 8.22 3.60
N SER A 382 3.01 8.40 2.74
CA SER A 382 3.17 7.65 1.47
C SER A 382 3.12 6.11 1.58
N GLY A 383 3.66 5.50 2.64
CA GLY A 383 3.68 4.03 2.81
C GLY A 383 2.28 3.38 2.83
N PRO A 384 1.43 3.71 3.82
CA PRO A 384 0.06 3.23 3.90
C PRO A 384 -0.80 3.57 2.68
N PHE A 385 -0.56 4.71 2.05
CA PHE A 385 -1.25 5.12 0.83
C PHE A 385 -0.92 4.21 -0.38
N LEU A 386 0.31 3.70 -0.44
CA LEU A 386 0.77 2.79 -1.50
C LEU A 386 0.47 1.31 -1.20
N SER A 387 0.20 0.90 0.04
CA SER A 387 0.02 -0.51 0.39
C SER A 387 -1.40 -1.05 0.12
N HIS A 388 -2.39 -0.17 -0.05
CA HIS A 388 -3.77 -0.56 -0.33
C HIS A 388 -4.24 0.09 -1.62
N ARG A 389 -4.75 -0.71 -2.56
CA ARG A 389 -5.47 -0.19 -3.73
C ARG A 389 -6.72 0.50 -3.18
N ILE A 390 -6.73 1.83 -3.17
CA ILE A 390 -7.88 2.61 -2.69
C ILE A 390 -8.92 2.42 -3.79
N GLY A 391 -9.86 1.50 -3.53
CA GLY A 391 -10.59 0.76 -4.56
C GLY A 391 -11.18 1.59 -5.70
N GLU A 392 -11.47 0.91 -6.81
CA GLU A 392 -11.94 1.39 -8.13
C GLU A 392 -13.06 2.46 -8.12
N ASN A 393 -13.73 2.63 -6.99
CA ASN A 393 -14.72 3.67 -6.73
C ASN A 393 -14.17 4.65 -5.68
N CYS A 394 -13.93 5.93 -6.03
CA CYS A 394 -13.55 7.01 -5.08
C CYS A 394 -14.50 6.99 -3.85
N LYS A 395 -14.09 6.31 -2.77
CA LYS A 395 -14.81 6.20 -1.49
C LYS A 395 -14.37 7.26 -0.49
N HIS A 396 -13.81 8.37 -0.97
CA HIS A 396 -13.23 9.40 -0.12
C HIS A 396 -14.36 10.12 0.60
N LYS A 397 -14.20 10.31 1.91
CA LYS A 397 -15.07 11.23 2.65
C LYS A 397 -14.77 12.63 2.15
N LYS A 398 -15.42 13.06 1.06
CA LYS A 398 -15.35 14.42 0.51
C LYS A 398 -15.30 15.46 1.64
N ALA A 399 -14.56 16.55 1.43
CA ALA A 399 -14.76 17.78 2.20
C ALA A 399 -16.27 18.02 2.33
N LYS A 400 -16.74 18.53 3.49
CA LYS A 400 -18.17 18.77 3.68
C LYS A 400 -18.68 19.54 2.46
N TYR A 401 -19.58 18.91 1.71
CA TYR A 401 -20.25 19.55 0.58
C TYR A 401 -20.77 20.93 0.99
N SER A 402 -20.74 21.91 0.10
CA SER A 402 -21.55 23.10 0.28
C SER A 402 -23.04 22.72 0.25
N GLN A 403 -23.91 23.59 0.72
CA GLN A 403 -25.35 23.32 0.71
C GLN A 403 -25.88 23.19 -0.73
N GLU A 404 -25.35 24.00 -1.65
CA GLU A 404 -25.67 23.99 -3.07
C GLU A 404 -25.19 22.70 -3.73
N GLU A 405 -23.95 22.29 -3.45
CA GLU A 405 -23.37 21.05 -3.98
C GLU A 405 -24.16 19.82 -3.52
N VAL A 406 -24.55 19.75 -2.24
CA VAL A 406 -25.27 18.59 -1.72
C VAL A 406 -26.71 18.55 -2.24
N GLN A 407 -27.33 19.70 -2.51
CA GLN A 407 -28.64 19.79 -3.15
C GLN A 407 -28.58 19.32 -4.61
N GLN A 408 -27.56 19.72 -5.37
CA GLN A 408 -27.37 19.23 -6.75
C GLN A 408 -27.18 17.71 -6.82
N LEU A 409 -26.39 17.14 -5.89
CA LEU A 409 -26.21 15.68 -5.81
C LEU A 409 -27.49 14.95 -5.42
N LEU A 410 -28.27 15.53 -4.51
CA LEU A 410 -29.58 15.01 -4.12
C LEU A 410 -30.54 15.03 -5.32
N ASP A 411 -30.53 16.11 -6.09
CA ASP A 411 -31.34 16.28 -7.30
C ASP A 411 -30.99 15.25 -8.38
N ILE A 412 -29.71 14.97 -8.60
CA ILE A 412 -29.29 13.94 -9.57
C ILE A 412 -29.70 12.54 -9.08
N LYS A 413 -29.43 12.21 -7.82
CA LYS A 413 -29.66 10.85 -7.30
C LYS A 413 -31.14 10.51 -7.07
N GLN A 414 -31.92 11.50 -6.68
CA GLN A 414 -33.35 11.36 -6.36
C GLN A 414 -34.25 11.98 -7.44
N GLU A 415 -33.73 12.33 -8.62
CA GLU A 415 -34.48 12.97 -9.73
C GLU A 415 -35.28 14.19 -9.27
N LYS A 416 -34.61 15.12 -8.59
CA LYS A 416 -35.17 16.38 -8.06
C LYS A 416 -36.35 16.18 -7.10
N GLN A 417 -36.54 14.97 -6.55
CA GLN A 417 -37.66 14.67 -5.66
C GLN A 417 -37.56 15.38 -4.30
N PHE A 418 -36.37 15.73 -3.82
CA PHE A 418 -36.19 16.27 -2.47
C PHE A 418 -35.48 17.62 -2.45
N GLU A 419 -35.89 18.48 -1.53
CA GLU A 419 -35.32 19.80 -1.29
C GLU A 419 -34.93 19.95 0.19
N ILE A 420 -33.74 20.49 0.45
CA ILE A 420 -33.22 20.75 1.79
C ILE A 420 -33.74 22.11 2.29
N LEU A 421 -34.37 22.12 3.47
CA LEU A 421 -35.02 23.31 4.04
C LEU A 421 -34.16 24.02 5.10
N THR A 422 -33.28 23.30 5.78
CA THR A 422 -32.44 23.84 6.87
C THR A 422 -30.97 23.83 6.50
N LYS A 423 -30.17 24.66 7.18
CA LYS A 423 -28.73 24.75 7.01
C LYS A 423 -28.05 23.37 7.06
N TYR A 424 -27.27 23.04 6.04
CA TYR A 424 -26.50 21.80 5.96
C TYR A 424 -25.16 21.93 6.68
N GLU A 425 -24.91 21.02 7.62
CA GLU A 425 -23.66 20.99 8.40
C GLU A 425 -22.88 19.69 8.24
N GLY A 426 -23.33 18.75 7.39
CA GLY A 426 -22.66 17.47 7.13
C GLY A 426 -23.61 16.29 6.93
N LEU A 427 -23.17 15.27 6.17
CA LEU A 427 -24.03 14.16 5.71
C LEU A 427 -24.67 13.31 6.83
N ARG A 428 -24.02 13.26 8.00
CA ARG A 428 -24.47 12.49 9.17
C ARG A 428 -25.21 13.34 10.20
N LYS A 429 -25.27 14.66 10.01
CA LYS A 429 -26.12 15.55 10.81
C LYS A 429 -27.52 15.57 10.22
N LYS A 430 -28.52 15.75 11.08
CA LYS A 430 -29.91 15.79 10.66
C LYS A 430 -30.23 17.14 10.01
N VAL A 431 -31.04 17.11 8.97
CA VAL A 431 -31.58 18.28 8.26
C VAL A 431 -33.05 18.04 7.96
N TRP A 432 -33.82 19.11 7.82
CA TRP A 432 -35.18 19.04 7.31
C TRP A 432 -35.16 19.01 5.78
N ILE A 433 -35.87 18.04 5.21
CA ILE A 433 -36.10 17.95 3.76
C ILE A 433 -37.58 17.94 3.44
N ARG A 434 -37.93 18.41 2.23
CA ARG A 434 -39.27 18.37 1.63
C ARG A 434 -39.24 17.47 0.40
N CYS A 435 -40.14 16.50 0.32
CA CYS A 435 -40.42 15.77 -0.92
C CYS A 435 -41.29 16.64 -1.83
N ARG A 436 -40.86 16.96 -3.06
CA ARG A 436 -41.60 17.76 -4.03
C ARG A 436 -42.84 17.04 -4.58
N ASN A 437 -42.83 15.70 -4.63
CA ASN A 437 -43.94 14.91 -5.18
C ASN A 437 -45.13 14.80 -4.23
N CYS A 438 -44.89 14.68 -2.92
CA CYS A 438 -45.95 14.54 -1.92
C CYS A 438 -46.02 15.70 -0.91
N ASN A 439 -45.14 16.69 -1.03
CA ASN A 439 -44.97 17.83 -0.12
C ASN A 439 -44.66 17.48 1.34
N LEU A 440 -44.32 16.22 1.64
CA LEU A 440 -44.00 15.80 3.00
C LEU A 440 -42.68 16.41 3.47
N LYS A 441 -42.71 17.09 4.63
CA LYS A 441 -41.54 17.65 5.31
C LYS A 441 -41.15 16.78 6.51
N TYR A 442 -39.87 16.47 6.63
CA TYR A 442 -39.38 15.66 7.75
C TYR A 442 -37.88 15.80 7.96
N GLU A 443 -37.44 15.48 9.17
CA GLU A 443 -36.06 15.49 9.59
C GLU A 443 -35.36 14.15 9.26
N THR A 444 -34.20 14.19 8.62
CA THR A 444 -33.40 13.00 8.29
C THR A 444 -31.91 13.33 8.09
N THR A 445 -31.07 12.32 7.89
CA THR A 445 -29.66 12.51 7.48
C THR A 445 -29.52 12.32 5.97
N LEU A 446 -28.60 13.04 5.31
CA LEU A 446 -28.46 12.99 3.85
C LEU A 446 -27.58 11.84 3.35
N ALA A 447 -26.76 11.21 4.19
CA ALA A 447 -25.87 10.12 3.77
C ALA A 447 -26.59 8.97 3.03
N PRO A 448 -27.77 8.48 3.48
CA PRO A 448 -28.52 7.44 2.77
C PRO A 448 -29.05 7.91 1.40
N TYR A 449 -29.49 9.16 1.30
CA TYR A 449 -30.09 9.75 0.10
C TYR A 449 -29.08 9.97 -1.03
N LEU A 450 -27.78 10.06 -0.72
CA LEU A 450 -26.75 10.11 -1.76
C LEU A 450 -26.33 8.71 -2.25
N ARG A 451 -26.62 7.66 -1.48
CA ARG A 451 -26.21 6.27 -1.79
C ARG A 451 -27.32 5.45 -2.43
N LEU A 452 -28.52 5.53 -1.89
CA LEU A 452 -29.68 4.69 -2.25
C LEU A 452 -30.77 5.55 -2.89
N ARG A 453 -31.63 4.94 -3.72
CA ARG A 453 -32.88 5.59 -4.12
C ARG A 453 -33.89 5.46 -2.98
N ILE A 454 -34.39 6.58 -2.47
CA ILE A 454 -35.25 6.62 -1.28
C ILE A 454 -36.55 7.34 -1.64
N GLY A 455 -37.68 6.85 -1.15
CA GLY A 455 -38.95 7.51 -1.41
C GLY A 455 -39.49 7.27 -2.81
N VAL A 456 -39.10 6.19 -3.50
CA VAL A 456 -39.81 5.70 -4.70
C VAL A 456 -41.29 5.60 -4.36
N ASN A 457 -42.17 6.13 -5.22
CA ASN A 457 -43.61 6.23 -4.97
C ASN A 457 -43.97 6.91 -3.63
N CYS A 458 -43.11 7.83 -3.15
CA CYS A 458 -43.25 8.56 -1.88
C CYS A 458 -43.25 7.67 -0.61
N GLN A 459 -42.57 6.51 -0.64
CA GLN A 459 -42.38 5.65 0.54
C GLN A 459 -41.11 6.04 1.33
N HIS A 460 -41.23 6.99 2.27
CA HIS A 460 -40.08 7.69 2.86
C HIS A 460 -39.33 6.99 4.04
N HIS A 461 -39.58 5.71 4.35
CA HIS A 461 -38.98 4.99 5.51
C HIS A 461 -39.01 5.75 6.86
N ILE A 462 -39.97 6.67 7.05
CA ILE A 462 -40.13 7.40 8.30
C ILE A 462 -41.10 6.62 9.18
N LYS A 463 -40.81 6.57 10.49
CA LYS A 463 -41.80 6.08 11.47
C LYS A 463 -43.09 6.87 11.28
N LEU A 464 -44.15 6.13 11.00
CA LEU A 464 -45.47 6.71 10.83
C LEU A 464 -45.99 7.10 12.23
N THR A 465 -46.20 8.39 12.45
CA THR A 465 -46.80 8.92 13.68
C THR A 465 -48.33 8.94 13.54
N LYS A 466 -49.07 9.01 14.66
CA LYS A 466 -50.54 9.12 14.63
C LYS A 466 -51.01 10.26 13.71
N ALA A 467 -50.42 11.44 13.84
CA ALA A 467 -50.76 12.61 13.00
C ALA A 467 -50.55 12.34 11.50
N ARG A 468 -49.46 11.66 11.13
CA ARG A 468 -49.20 11.29 9.72
C ARG A 468 -50.10 10.17 9.22
N ALA A 469 -50.42 9.21 10.07
CA ALA A 469 -51.37 8.15 9.76
C ALA A 469 -52.75 8.75 9.45
N ILE A 470 -53.22 9.70 10.28
CA ILE A 470 -54.46 10.46 10.05
C ILE A 470 -54.40 11.18 8.69
N GLN A 471 -53.35 11.97 8.43
CA GLN A 471 -53.21 12.68 7.15
C GLN A 471 -53.24 11.73 5.93
N ARG A 472 -52.60 10.57 6.04
CA ARG A 472 -52.59 9.55 4.97
C ARG A 472 -53.98 8.96 4.76
N VAL A 473 -54.70 8.62 5.83
CA VAL A 473 -56.09 8.14 5.74
C VAL A 473 -57.00 9.21 5.12
N THR A 474 -56.90 10.46 5.56
CA THR A 474 -57.67 11.58 4.99
C THR A 474 -57.41 11.74 3.50
N LYS A 475 -56.15 11.63 3.06
CA LYS A 475 -55.80 11.76 1.63
C LYS A 475 -56.34 10.58 0.80
N ILE A 476 -56.15 9.35 1.26
CA ILE A 476 -56.57 8.13 0.52
C ILE A 476 -58.10 8.05 0.43
N SER A 477 -58.78 8.37 1.52
CA SER A 477 -60.25 8.37 1.58
C SER A 477 -60.89 9.66 1.08
N ASN A 478 -60.10 10.64 0.62
CA ASN A 478 -60.57 11.99 0.29
C ASN A 478 -61.48 12.60 1.39
N GLY A 479 -61.08 12.42 2.65
CA GLY A 479 -61.79 12.91 3.84
C GLY A 479 -62.97 12.06 4.32
N GLN A 480 -63.27 10.93 3.67
CA GLN A 480 -64.43 10.10 3.98
C GLN A 480 -64.23 9.19 5.21
N ILE A 481 -62.99 8.93 5.60
CA ILE A 481 -62.65 8.07 6.74
C ILE A 481 -61.82 8.88 7.74
N GLU A 482 -62.17 8.74 9.02
CA GLU A 482 -61.47 9.37 10.14
C GLU A 482 -60.91 8.32 11.10
N MET A 483 -59.64 8.43 11.48
CA MET A 483 -59.01 7.54 12.47
C MET A 483 -59.23 8.10 13.88
N VAL A 484 -60.12 7.47 14.64
CA VAL A 484 -60.54 7.92 15.98
C VAL A 484 -59.81 7.20 17.12
N GLY A 485 -59.34 5.97 16.87
CA GLY A 485 -58.64 5.17 17.87
C GLY A 485 -57.19 5.59 18.15
N GLU A 486 -56.56 4.88 19.09
CA GLU A 486 -55.12 4.99 19.31
C GLU A 486 -54.33 4.35 18.15
N PHE A 487 -53.26 5.02 17.72
CA PHE A 487 -52.39 4.50 16.66
C PHE A 487 -51.11 3.92 17.26
N ARG A 488 -50.98 2.60 17.22
CA ARG A 488 -49.82 1.86 17.77
C ARG A 488 -48.93 1.21 16.71
N GLY A 489 -49.25 1.38 15.43
CA GLY A 489 -48.55 0.77 14.28
C GLY A 489 -49.51 0.46 13.13
N THR A 490 -48.98 0.13 11.95
CA THR A 490 -49.80 -0.15 10.75
C THR A 490 -50.44 -1.53 10.76
N SER A 491 -49.85 -2.48 11.47
CA SER A 491 -50.33 -3.86 11.62
C SER A 491 -51.14 -4.10 12.89
N LYS A 492 -51.39 -3.05 13.70
CA LYS A 492 -52.20 -3.13 14.91
C LYS A 492 -53.55 -2.47 14.64
N ALA A 493 -54.62 -3.19 14.95
CA ALA A 493 -55.97 -2.70 14.74
C ALA A 493 -56.20 -1.38 15.50
N THR A 494 -56.93 -0.47 14.85
CA THR A 494 -57.39 0.78 15.44
C THR A 494 -58.81 1.08 14.97
N GLN A 495 -59.49 1.99 15.67
CA GLN A 495 -60.86 2.38 15.35
C GLN A 495 -60.91 3.49 14.29
N PHE A 496 -61.74 3.27 13.28
CA PHE A 496 -62.04 4.22 12.22
C PHE A 496 -63.53 4.58 12.22
N LEU A 497 -63.85 5.82 11.83
CA LEU A 497 -65.20 6.35 11.64
C LEU A 497 -65.42 6.65 10.15
N CYS A 498 -66.52 6.14 9.60
CA CYS A 498 -66.87 6.37 8.21
C CYS A 498 -67.80 7.56 8.14
N LYS A 499 -67.37 8.69 7.57
CA LYS A 499 -68.22 9.88 7.42
C LYS A 499 -69.37 9.68 6.43
N ILE A 500 -69.33 8.63 5.62
CA ILE A 500 -70.39 8.29 4.66
C ILE A 500 -71.58 7.62 5.36
N CYS A 501 -71.32 6.63 6.21
CA CYS A 501 -72.38 5.82 6.86
C CYS A 501 -72.44 5.98 8.38
N ASN A 502 -71.62 6.88 8.92
CA ASN A 502 -71.50 7.24 10.33
C ASN A 502 -71.25 6.06 11.30
N ARG A 503 -70.65 4.98 10.80
CA ARG A 503 -70.33 3.79 11.61
C ARG A 503 -68.85 3.74 11.97
N LYS A 504 -68.58 3.27 13.18
CA LYS A 504 -67.24 2.95 13.65
C LYS A 504 -66.93 1.48 13.34
N TRP A 505 -65.69 1.19 12.97
CA TRP A 505 -65.21 -0.19 12.80
C TRP A 505 -63.73 -0.29 13.16
N GLU A 506 -63.29 -1.51 13.44
CA GLU A 506 -61.88 -1.82 13.70
C GLU A 506 -61.24 -2.42 12.46
N ALA A 507 -60.05 -1.93 12.12
CA ALA A 507 -59.24 -2.44 11.03
C ALA A 507 -57.77 -2.11 11.26
N ASN A 508 -56.87 -2.77 10.54
CA ASN A 508 -55.46 -2.37 10.55
C ASN A 508 -55.28 -1.12 9.67
N PRO A 509 -54.50 -0.12 10.10
CA PRO A 509 -54.20 1.04 9.25
C PRO A 509 -53.56 0.68 7.91
N ALA A 510 -52.81 -0.41 7.83
CA ALA A 510 -52.26 -0.93 6.58
C ALA A 510 -53.37 -1.20 5.55
N ASP A 511 -54.44 -1.89 5.94
CA ASP A 511 -55.56 -2.22 5.05
C ASP A 511 -56.21 -0.94 4.50
N ILE A 512 -56.38 0.08 5.33
CA ILE A 512 -56.91 1.38 4.91
C ILE A 512 -55.95 2.08 3.95
N PHE A 513 -54.64 1.94 4.14
CA PHE A 513 -53.63 2.51 3.24
C PHE A 513 -53.56 1.82 1.88
N ASP A 514 -53.95 0.55 1.83
CA ASP A 514 -54.06 -0.23 0.60
C ASP A 514 -55.40 0.01 -0.12
N GLY A 515 -56.24 0.91 0.42
CA GLY A 515 -57.48 1.35 -0.19
C GLY A 515 -58.72 0.57 0.26
N HIS A 516 -58.57 -0.33 1.25
CA HIS A 516 -59.73 -0.99 1.84
C HIS A 516 -60.56 0.05 2.63
N GLY A 517 -61.82 0.21 2.23
CA GLY A 517 -62.74 1.15 2.86
C GLY A 517 -63.51 0.51 4.02
N CYS A 518 -64.53 1.24 4.49
CA CYS A 518 -65.48 0.71 5.47
C CYS A 518 -66.08 -0.63 4.97
N PRO A 519 -66.00 -1.74 5.74
CA PRO A 519 -66.51 -3.05 5.32
C PRO A 519 -68.02 -3.03 5.06
N SER A 520 -68.77 -2.24 5.83
CA SER A 520 -70.20 -1.98 5.62
C SER A 520 -70.50 -1.32 4.27
N CYS A 521 -69.52 -0.60 3.70
CA CYS A 521 -69.57 0.03 2.39
C CYS A 521 -68.84 -0.79 1.30
N TYR A 522 -68.16 -1.89 1.63
CA TYR A 522 -67.39 -2.72 0.67
C TYR A 522 -68.21 -3.92 0.17
N GLY A 523 -68.98 -4.59 1.04
CA GLY A 523 -69.94 -5.63 0.61
C GLY A 523 -71.23 -5.02 0.09
N SER A 524 -71.68 -5.45 -1.10
CA SER A 524 -73.00 -5.13 -1.72
C SER A 524 -73.32 -3.63 -1.87
N ARG A 525 -72.43 -2.89 -2.56
CA ARG A 525 -72.53 -1.43 -2.76
C ARG A 525 -73.77 -0.94 -3.52
N GLY A 526 -74.34 -1.75 -4.41
CA GLY A 526 -75.51 -1.37 -5.21
C GLY A 526 -76.82 -1.61 -4.48
N GLU A 527 -77.10 -2.87 -4.17
CA GLU A 527 -78.32 -3.30 -3.48
C GLU A 527 -78.53 -2.58 -2.15
N LYS A 528 -77.49 -2.37 -1.33
CA LYS A 528 -77.64 -1.59 -0.09
C LYS A 528 -78.01 -0.13 -0.33
N VAL A 529 -77.53 0.46 -1.42
CA VAL A 529 -77.87 1.85 -1.80
C VAL A 529 -79.30 1.91 -2.35
N ILE A 530 -79.71 0.93 -3.14
CA ILE A 530 -81.09 0.79 -3.65
C ILE A 530 -82.04 0.61 -2.46
N LYS A 531 -81.76 -0.35 -1.56
CA LYS A 531 -82.52 -0.56 -0.32
C LYS A 531 -82.65 0.70 0.53
N ALA A 532 -81.54 1.42 0.72
CA ALA A 532 -81.55 2.67 1.48
C ALA A 532 -82.35 3.78 0.78
N TYR A 533 -82.34 3.83 -0.56
CA TYR A 533 -83.15 4.76 -1.34
C TYR A 533 -84.63 4.42 -1.24
N LEU A 534 -85.02 3.16 -1.49
CA LEU A 534 -86.40 2.70 -1.42
C LEU A 534 -87.00 2.90 -0.02
N LYS A 535 -86.24 2.58 1.04
CA LYS A 535 -86.65 2.82 2.43
C LYS A 535 -86.81 4.31 2.75
N LYS A 536 -85.94 5.18 2.21
CA LYS A 536 -85.98 6.62 2.46
C LYS A 536 -87.20 7.26 1.79
N GLU A 537 -87.48 6.89 0.54
CA GLU A 537 -88.60 7.43 -0.24
C GLU A 537 -89.93 6.71 0.05
N LYS A 538 -89.93 5.73 0.98
CA LYS A 538 -91.09 4.98 1.49
C LYS A 538 -91.82 4.11 0.46
N TYR A 539 -91.10 3.53 -0.51
CA TYR A 539 -91.68 2.54 -1.42
C TYR A 539 -91.96 1.20 -0.71
N ILE A 540 -92.99 0.48 -1.17
CA ILE A 540 -93.24 -0.92 -0.82
C ILE A 540 -92.37 -1.79 -1.73
N TYR A 541 -91.50 -2.62 -1.17
CA TYR A 541 -90.58 -3.45 -1.95
C TYR A 541 -90.26 -4.79 -1.28
N GLU A 542 -89.88 -5.76 -2.11
CA GLU A 542 -89.36 -7.07 -1.69
C GLU A 542 -87.95 -7.30 -2.26
N GLU A 543 -87.08 -7.94 -1.48
CA GLU A 543 -85.71 -8.32 -1.86
C GLU A 543 -85.69 -9.75 -2.39
N GLN A 544 -84.83 -10.03 -3.38
CA GLN A 544 -84.67 -11.38 -3.97
C GLN A 544 -85.99 -11.99 -4.46
N TYR A 545 -86.82 -11.18 -5.11
CA TYR A 545 -88.16 -11.54 -5.55
C TYR A 545 -88.12 -12.66 -6.61
N LYS A 546 -88.86 -13.74 -6.37
CA LYS A 546 -88.90 -14.91 -7.24
C LYS A 546 -90.22 -14.92 -8.01
N ILE A 547 -90.13 -15.14 -9.31
CA ILE A 547 -91.29 -15.34 -10.17
C ILE A 547 -91.24 -16.78 -10.68
N ASP A 548 -92.33 -17.51 -10.50
CA ASP A 548 -92.34 -18.95 -10.74
C ASP A 548 -92.11 -19.34 -12.20
N GLU A 549 -92.45 -18.45 -13.13
CA GLU A 549 -92.29 -18.63 -14.57
C GLU A 549 -90.88 -18.24 -15.08
N CYS A 550 -90.07 -17.53 -14.27
CA CYS A 550 -88.72 -17.09 -14.66
C CYS A 550 -87.65 -18.09 -14.15
N LYS A 551 -87.36 -19.12 -14.96
CA LYS A 551 -86.44 -20.22 -14.62
C LYS A 551 -85.45 -20.54 -15.75
N ASP A 552 -84.28 -21.06 -15.36
CA ASP A 552 -83.31 -21.72 -16.25
C ASP A 552 -83.21 -23.21 -15.87
N LYS A 553 -82.39 -23.54 -14.87
CA LYS A 553 -82.42 -24.83 -14.14
C LYS A 553 -83.08 -24.71 -12.77
N ASP A 554 -82.97 -23.53 -12.16
CA ASP A 554 -83.60 -23.10 -10.90
C ASP A 554 -84.27 -21.74 -11.11
N TYR A 555 -85.06 -21.29 -10.13
CA TYR A 555 -85.65 -19.94 -10.10
C TYR A 555 -84.58 -18.85 -10.21
N LEU A 556 -84.82 -17.85 -11.06
CA LEU A 556 -83.94 -16.70 -11.22
C LEU A 556 -84.50 -15.49 -10.43
N PRO A 557 -84.06 -15.28 -9.16
CA PRO A 557 -84.57 -14.17 -8.35
C PRO A 557 -84.12 -12.83 -8.90
N PHE A 558 -84.97 -11.82 -8.76
CA PHE A 558 -84.66 -10.42 -9.02
C PHE A 558 -84.18 -9.69 -7.77
N ASP A 559 -83.24 -8.75 -7.89
CA ASP A 559 -82.65 -8.10 -6.69
C ASP A 559 -83.71 -7.35 -5.87
N PHE A 560 -84.58 -6.57 -6.51
CA PHE A 560 -85.72 -5.92 -5.86
C PHE A 560 -86.98 -5.91 -6.75
N ALA A 561 -88.14 -6.09 -6.13
CA ALA A 561 -89.45 -5.80 -6.72
C ALA A 561 -90.07 -4.60 -6.00
N VAL A 562 -90.59 -3.62 -6.75
CA VAL A 562 -91.28 -2.45 -6.20
C VAL A 562 -92.76 -2.55 -6.56
N PHE A 563 -93.63 -2.28 -5.59
CA PHE A 563 -95.08 -2.37 -5.73
C PHE A 563 -95.73 -1.00 -5.63
N ASN A 564 -96.90 -0.87 -6.26
CA ASN A 564 -97.80 0.26 -6.05
C ASN A 564 -98.60 0.08 -4.74
N ASP A 565 -99.30 1.13 -4.32
CA ASP A 565 -100.11 1.11 -3.09
C ASP A 565 -101.27 0.09 -3.16
N ASP A 566 -101.69 -0.30 -4.36
CA ASP A 566 -102.71 -1.33 -4.63
C ASP A 566 -102.18 -2.76 -4.62
N GLY A 567 -100.87 -2.95 -4.41
CA GLY A 567 -100.20 -4.26 -4.43
C GLY A 567 -99.82 -4.77 -5.82
N SER A 568 -100.09 -4.02 -6.89
CA SER A 568 -99.62 -4.38 -8.24
C SER A 568 -98.10 -4.17 -8.39
N LEU A 569 -97.45 -5.07 -9.16
CA LEU A 569 -96.01 -4.98 -9.42
C LEU A 569 -95.71 -3.78 -10.33
N ARG A 570 -95.01 -2.79 -9.79
CA ARG A 570 -94.65 -1.58 -10.52
C ARG A 570 -93.43 -1.79 -11.41
N CYS A 571 -92.36 -2.33 -10.85
CA CYS A 571 -91.12 -2.61 -11.60
C CYS A 571 -90.21 -3.58 -10.86
N LEU A 572 -89.29 -4.18 -11.61
CA LEU A 572 -88.18 -5.00 -11.09
C LEU A 572 -86.86 -4.23 -11.25
N ILE A 573 -85.97 -4.35 -10.28
CA ILE A 573 -84.66 -3.67 -10.27
C ILE A 573 -83.56 -4.73 -10.19
N GLU A 574 -82.56 -4.60 -11.05
CA GLU A 574 -81.35 -5.42 -11.08
C GLU A 574 -80.09 -4.57 -10.98
N TYR A 575 -79.20 -4.91 -10.06
CA TYR A 575 -77.90 -4.27 -9.92
C TYR A 575 -76.80 -5.09 -10.60
N GLN A 576 -76.41 -4.63 -11.78
CA GLN A 576 -75.46 -5.33 -12.64
C GLN A 576 -74.03 -5.03 -12.18
N GLY A 577 -73.45 -5.95 -11.39
CA GLY A 577 -72.08 -5.86 -10.91
C GLY A 577 -71.02 -5.98 -12.01
N ILE A 578 -69.75 -5.69 -11.68
CA ILE A 578 -68.61 -5.76 -12.64
C ILE A 578 -68.44 -7.16 -13.28
N GLN A 579 -68.90 -8.20 -12.60
CA GLN A 579 -68.91 -9.58 -13.08
C GLN A 579 -69.78 -9.81 -14.34
N HIS A 580 -70.71 -8.89 -14.65
CA HIS A 580 -71.50 -8.92 -15.89
C HIS A 580 -70.75 -8.34 -17.10
N PHE A 581 -69.65 -7.62 -16.86
CA PHE A 581 -68.89 -6.94 -17.90
C PHE A 581 -67.56 -7.63 -18.20
N GLN A 582 -66.93 -8.32 -17.23
CA GLN A 582 -65.65 -9.01 -17.40
C GLN A 582 -65.57 -10.33 -16.60
N PRO A 583 -64.89 -11.36 -17.13
CA PRO A 583 -64.68 -12.62 -16.41
C PRO A 583 -63.71 -12.41 -15.24
N ILE A 584 -64.15 -12.78 -14.02
CA ILE A 584 -63.32 -12.68 -12.82
C ILE A 584 -62.88 -14.07 -12.39
N LYS A 585 -61.56 -14.32 -12.40
CA LYS A 585 -60.97 -15.63 -12.03
C LYS A 585 -61.44 -16.14 -10.66
N PHE A 586 -61.55 -15.26 -9.66
CA PHE A 586 -62.03 -15.59 -8.31
C PHE A 586 -63.46 -16.14 -8.27
N PHE A 587 -64.30 -15.77 -9.25
CA PHE A 587 -65.71 -16.18 -9.34
C PHE A 587 -65.94 -17.24 -10.43
N GLY A 588 -64.93 -18.03 -10.80
CA GLY A 588 -65.07 -19.14 -11.76
C GLY A 588 -64.76 -18.80 -13.22
N GLY A 589 -64.12 -17.66 -13.50
CA GLY A 589 -63.54 -17.36 -14.80
C GLY A 589 -64.56 -17.21 -15.94
N GLU A 590 -64.19 -17.62 -17.15
CA GLU A 590 -65.01 -17.44 -18.37
C GLU A 590 -66.29 -18.27 -18.38
N GLN A 591 -66.29 -19.46 -17.76
CA GLN A 591 -67.48 -20.32 -17.75
C GLN A 591 -68.64 -19.69 -16.96
N ASN A 592 -68.37 -19.11 -15.79
CA ASN A 592 -69.40 -18.42 -15.01
C ASN A 592 -69.85 -17.10 -15.66
N PHE A 593 -68.97 -16.41 -16.39
CA PHE A 593 -69.33 -15.21 -17.15
C PHE A 593 -70.33 -15.50 -18.28
N LEU A 594 -70.14 -16.60 -19.01
CA LEU A 594 -71.07 -17.04 -20.05
C LEU A 594 -72.42 -17.48 -19.47
N GLY A 595 -72.40 -18.18 -18.32
CA GLY A 595 -73.62 -18.55 -17.59
C GLY A 595 -74.41 -17.33 -17.07
N LEU A 596 -73.72 -16.31 -16.54
CA LEU A 596 -74.34 -15.05 -16.09
C LEU A 596 -75.02 -14.32 -17.26
N LYS A 597 -74.34 -14.17 -18.41
CA LYS A 597 -74.92 -13.56 -19.61
C LYS A 597 -76.15 -14.31 -20.13
N HIS A 598 -76.15 -15.64 -20.01
CA HIS A 598 -77.30 -16.46 -20.38
C HIS A 598 -78.52 -16.17 -19.50
N ARG A 599 -78.33 -16.14 -18.16
CA ARG A 599 -79.39 -15.85 -17.20
C ARG A 599 -79.94 -14.43 -17.32
N ASP A 600 -79.09 -13.44 -17.56
CA ASP A 600 -79.53 -12.06 -17.82
C ASP A 600 -80.41 -11.98 -19.06
N LYS A 601 -80.09 -12.74 -20.11
CA LYS A 601 -80.89 -12.79 -21.34
C LYS A 601 -82.28 -13.37 -21.08
N ILE A 602 -82.37 -14.41 -20.24
CA ILE A 602 -83.65 -14.99 -19.82
C ILE A 602 -84.49 -13.96 -19.07
N LYS A 603 -83.92 -13.29 -18.05
CA LYS A 603 -84.61 -12.25 -17.28
C LYS A 603 -85.13 -11.11 -18.16
N LYS A 604 -84.30 -10.59 -19.08
CA LYS A 604 -84.71 -9.51 -20.00
C LYS A 604 -85.82 -9.93 -20.95
N ASN A 605 -85.75 -11.14 -21.49
CA ASN A 605 -86.78 -11.66 -22.38
C ASN A 605 -88.10 -11.88 -21.63
N PHE A 606 -88.03 -12.38 -20.40
CA PHE A 606 -89.19 -12.56 -19.53
C PHE A 606 -89.90 -11.22 -19.28
N CYS A 607 -89.18 -10.19 -18.82
CA CYS A 607 -89.77 -8.87 -18.59
C CYS A 607 -90.39 -8.27 -19.86
N LYS A 608 -89.81 -8.52 -21.04
CA LYS A 608 -90.38 -8.06 -22.33
C LYS A 608 -91.67 -8.78 -22.72
N VAL A 609 -91.75 -10.10 -22.54
CA VAL A 609 -92.94 -10.88 -22.89
C VAL A 609 -94.11 -10.55 -21.96
N HIS A 610 -93.83 -10.34 -20.67
CA HIS A 610 -94.84 -10.05 -19.65
C HIS A 610 -95.12 -8.54 -19.46
N ASN A 611 -94.54 -7.68 -20.30
CA ASN A 611 -94.68 -6.22 -20.23
C ASN A 611 -94.36 -5.62 -18.83
N ILE A 612 -93.31 -6.13 -18.17
CA ILE A 612 -92.84 -5.70 -16.85
C ILE A 612 -91.68 -4.72 -17.03
N SER A 613 -91.74 -3.56 -16.36
CA SER A 613 -90.65 -2.58 -16.37
C SER A 613 -89.43 -3.11 -15.59
N LEU A 614 -88.30 -3.30 -16.28
CA LEU A 614 -87.03 -3.76 -15.71
C LEU A 614 -86.01 -2.61 -15.68
N ILE A 615 -85.60 -2.20 -14.49
CA ILE A 615 -84.59 -1.16 -14.26
C ILE A 615 -83.23 -1.83 -14.01
N GLU A 616 -82.34 -1.74 -15.00
CA GLU A 616 -80.97 -2.26 -14.89
C GLU A 616 -79.99 -1.16 -14.50
N ILE A 617 -79.35 -1.29 -13.34
CA ILE A 617 -78.36 -0.33 -12.85
C ILE A 617 -76.96 -0.90 -13.05
N ALA A 618 -76.27 -0.41 -14.08
CA ALA A 618 -74.89 -0.80 -14.38
C ALA A 618 -73.88 -0.23 -13.37
N TYR A 619 -72.95 -1.07 -12.94
CA TYR A 619 -71.79 -0.66 -12.13
C TYR A 619 -70.87 0.29 -12.93
N PRO A 620 -70.55 1.50 -12.43
CA PRO A 620 -69.66 2.43 -13.13
C PRO A 620 -68.21 1.91 -13.16
N GLN A 621 -67.49 2.15 -14.26
CA GLN A 621 -66.10 1.70 -14.44
C GLN A 621 -65.10 2.31 -13.43
N VAL A 622 -65.47 3.37 -12.70
CA VAL A 622 -64.62 4.08 -11.73
C VAL A 622 -65.19 3.95 -10.31
N GLN A 623 -64.31 3.66 -9.35
CA GLN A 623 -64.63 3.03 -8.06
C GLN A 623 -64.80 4.03 -6.89
N THR A 624 -65.95 4.71 -6.77
CA THR A 624 -66.32 5.38 -5.50
C THR A 624 -67.78 5.19 -5.12
N TYR A 625 -68.05 5.04 -3.81
CA TYR A 625 -69.43 4.93 -3.28
C TYR A 625 -70.29 6.15 -3.64
N PHE A 626 -69.70 7.35 -3.71
CA PHE A 626 -70.39 8.57 -4.11
C PHE A 626 -70.89 8.50 -5.57
N GLN A 627 -70.07 8.01 -6.50
CA GLN A 627 -70.46 7.84 -7.89
C GLN A 627 -71.56 6.78 -8.05
N ILE A 628 -71.45 5.66 -7.33
CA ILE A 628 -72.50 4.62 -7.29
C ILE A 628 -73.81 5.21 -6.76
N ARG A 629 -73.76 5.92 -5.62
CA ARG A 629 -74.95 6.58 -5.04
C ARG A 629 -75.55 7.62 -5.98
N LYS A 630 -74.74 8.44 -6.63
CA LYS A 630 -75.21 9.44 -7.60
C LYS A 630 -75.88 8.78 -8.80
N ARG A 631 -75.30 7.69 -9.33
CA ARG A 631 -75.84 6.94 -10.47
C ARG A 631 -77.13 6.21 -10.12
N VAL A 632 -77.16 5.46 -9.03
CA VAL A 632 -78.36 4.79 -8.51
C VAL A 632 -79.47 5.82 -8.30
N LYS A 633 -79.17 6.92 -7.61
CA LYS A 633 -80.15 8.00 -7.39
C LYS A 633 -80.66 8.58 -8.72
N SER A 634 -79.77 8.88 -9.67
CA SER A 634 -80.21 9.45 -10.96
C SER A 634 -81.09 8.50 -11.78
N VAL A 635 -80.78 7.20 -11.78
CA VAL A 635 -81.55 6.21 -12.55
C VAL A 635 -82.89 5.95 -11.89
N LEU A 636 -82.93 5.81 -10.56
CA LEU A 636 -84.18 5.61 -9.82
C LEU A 636 -85.05 6.86 -9.78
N ASP A 637 -84.48 8.06 -9.64
CA ASP A 637 -85.25 9.31 -9.73
C ASP A 637 -85.88 9.45 -11.14
N VAL A 638 -85.16 9.15 -12.22
CA VAL A 638 -85.73 9.17 -13.59
C VAL A 638 -86.78 8.09 -13.78
N SER A 639 -86.52 6.86 -13.34
CA SER A 639 -87.38 5.71 -13.67
C SER A 639 -88.61 5.58 -12.76
N LEU A 640 -88.54 6.06 -11.51
CA LEU A 640 -89.63 5.95 -10.53
C LEU A 640 -90.36 7.28 -10.30
N LYS A 641 -89.80 8.44 -10.69
CA LYS A 641 -90.44 9.76 -10.52
C LYS A 641 -90.90 10.43 -11.81
N ASN A 642 -90.40 10.05 -13.00
CA ASN A 642 -90.87 10.65 -14.26
C ASN A 642 -92.22 10.10 -14.78
N GLU A 643 -92.96 9.34 -13.98
CA GLU A 643 -94.36 8.99 -14.25
C GLU A 643 -95.32 9.78 -13.34
N MET A 644 -94.98 11.03 -13.05
CA MET A 644 -95.90 12.03 -12.48
C MET A 644 -96.09 13.22 -13.42
N ILE A 645 -96.31 12.94 -14.71
CA ILE A 645 -97.00 13.87 -15.63
C ILE A 645 -98.06 13.07 -16.38
#